data_AF-A0A2N1A7N9-F1
#
_entry.id   AF-A0A2N1A7N9-F1
#
_cell.length_a   1.000
_cell.length_b   1.000
_cell.length_c   1.000
_cell.angle_alpha   90.00
_cell.angle_beta   90.00
_cell.angle_gamma   90.00
#
_symmetry.space_group_name_H-M   'P 1'
#
loop_
_entity.id
_entity.type
_entity.pdbx_description
1 polymer ?
#
loop_
_entity_poly.entity_id
_entity_poly.type
_entity_poly.pdbx_seq_one_letter_code
_entity_poly.pdbx_strand_id
1 'polypeptide(L)'
;MKRWIKRLFIASILMILLGLGTIVGIYYHLKSDLPDVATIQDIKLQVPMKVFSIDGELLSQFGEKRRIPLKRDEVPEQLVNAFLATEDSRYYQHFGIDPIGIVRAAIVYASTGKAKQGASTITQQVARNFFLTREKTFVRKIKEIFIAIQIEQILSKDEILMLYLNKISLGHRSFGIGAAAQVYYGKSVDELTLPEMAVIAGLPKAPSSNNPIYSPTNAKARRNVVLMRMLDEKHITQAEYDEAREAPITGKYHGAEITLSAHYVAELAHKKLLQMYGKDRAYNNGYNVYTTINKKSQLAANQAALTNLHNYDKRHGYRGAIDVLWEAPSDNWTTEAILKKLKKEPSFADLQLAVVIEVNEQTVKVLSKKGKEIEQEISWDGLKWARPYISDSKQGRAPKLASDIVAVGELIWIRTVNEVLELSQYPDASTAFVSLNPQDGAITSMVGGFSFVQSKFNRVTQAERQVGSNIKPFLYSAALDNGYTLATLVNDAPINQWTGSAAWRPKNSPAIYDGPIRLRRALGQSKNVVSVRLVQDLGVDTVIEQLGKYGFDKEKIPKNNTIALGSASLSPLKLATGYAIIANGGYQVEPYVIERIEDAYGSVIYQATPKIVCKGCQDLYKQQAEDKKINNKYQHIDKNLCAISPISEDQIAQSVISPETAFLTRELLYSAIWGGGSWQHKTGWNGTGWRAGRALQRHDIGGKTGTTNDSKDAWFSGYVGNVVATSWVGFDNFNRNLGKASINKNLGKEQVSGGEFGGRTALPAWIEFMQKTALTTPAVKKERPNSISTARIDRETGLLTRQTDYTSLFEYFRSGTMPTEYIEPAETYEENFFDGNNNETGSTSSADNELF
;
A
#
# COMPACT_ATOMS: atom_id res chain seq x y z
N MET A 1 -86.13 -6.95 29.27
CA MET A 1 -84.76 -6.37 29.27
C MET A 1 -83.68 -7.31 29.87
N LYS A 2 -83.81 -7.81 31.12
CA LYS A 2 -82.80 -8.70 31.75
C LYS A 2 -82.43 -9.99 30.98
N ARG A 3 -83.38 -10.65 30.30
CA ARG A 3 -83.10 -11.87 29.51
C ARG A 3 -82.28 -11.60 28.23
N TRP A 4 -82.41 -10.42 27.63
CA TRP A 4 -81.68 -10.04 26.42
C TRP A 4 -80.22 -9.66 26.72
N ILE A 5 -79.99 -8.96 27.84
CA ILE A 5 -78.64 -8.66 28.33
C ILE A 5 -77.89 -9.95 28.69
N LYS A 6 -78.56 -10.93 29.33
CA LYS A 6 -77.96 -12.25 29.63
C LYS A 6 -77.61 -13.02 28.36
N ARG A 7 -78.47 -12.99 27.33
CA ARG A 7 -78.19 -13.62 26.02
C ARG A 7 -77.03 -12.95 25.28
N LEU A 8 -76.96 -11.61 25.28
CA LEU A 8 -75.84 -10.85 24.72
C LEU A 8 -74.53 -11.13 25.44
N PHE A 9 -74.57 -11.24 26.77
CA PHE A 9 -73.39 -11.59 27.57
C PHE A 9 -72.90 -13.02 27.29
N ILE A 10 -73.80 -14.00 27.24
CA ILE A 10 -73.46 -15.39 26.89
C ILE A 10 -72.94 -15.49 25.45
N ALA A 11 -73.57 -14.78 24.50
CA ALA A 11 -73.11 -14.72 23.11
C ALA A 11 -71.72 -14.08 22.98
N SER A 12 -71.45 -13.02 23.75
CA SER A 12 -70.13 -12.37 23.81
C SER A 12 -69.07 -13.33 24.36
N ILE A 13 -69.35 -14.04 25.44
CA ILE A 13 -68.43 -15.05 26.00
C ILE A 13 -68.19 -16.18 25.00
N LEU A 14 -69.23 -16.68 24.33
CA LEU A 14 -69.09 -17.72 23.29
C LEU A 14 -68.23 -17.24 22.12
N MET A 15 -68.42 -16.00 21.66
CA MET A 15 -67.59 -15.41 20.60
C MET A 15 -66.13 -15.22 21.04
N ILE A 16 -65.89 -14.83 22.29
CA ILE A 16 -64.55 -14.70 22.86
C ILE A 16 -63.87 -16.08 22.92
N LEU A 17 -64.57 -17.10 23.44
CA LEU A 17 -64.05 -18.48 23.51
C LEU A 17 -63.78 -19.06 22.12
N LEU A 18 -64.65 -18.80 21.15
CA LEU A 18 -64.46 -19.24 19.77
C LEU A 18 -63.28 -18.51 19.12
N GLY A 19 -63.11 -17.22 19.38
CA GLY A 19 -61.94 -16.42 19.00
C GLY A 19 -60.64 -16.95 19.59
N LEU A 20 -60.61 -17.22 20.89
CA LEU A 20 -59.48 -17.85 21.58
C LEU A 20 -59.16 -19.23 20.99
N GLY A 21 -60.18 -20.05 20.77
CA GLY A 21 -60.04 -21.37 20.13
C GLY A 21 -59.43 -21.27 18.73
N THR A 22 -59.86 -20.29 17.92
CA THR A 22 -59.26 -20.05 16.59
C THR A 22 -57.81 -19.59 16.67
N ILE A 23 -57.45 -18.70 17.60
CA ILE A 23 -56.06 -18.25 17.77
C ILE A 23 -55.16 -19.41 18.19
N VAL A 24 -55.63 -20.25 19.12
CA VAL A 24 -54.91 -21.46 19.57
C VAL A 24 -54.75 -22.46 18.42
N GLY A 25 -55.81 -22.70 17.63
CA GLY A 25 -55.74 -23.56 16.45
C GLY A 25 -54.73 -23.06 15.41
N ILE A 26 -54.74 -21.75 15.14
CA ILE A 26 -53.77 -21.11 14.22
C ILE A 26 -52.34 -21.24 14.77
N TYR A 27 -52.13 -21.05 16.07
CA TYR A 27 -50.82 -21.21 16.69
C TYR A 27 -50.27 -22.62 16.51
N TYR A 28 -51.05 -23.66 16.85
CA TYR A 28 -50.58 -25.05 16.69
C TYR A 28 -50.38 -25.47 15.25
N HIS A 29 -51.17 -24.93 14.31
CA HIS A 29 -50.98 -25.16 12.88
C HIS A 29 -49.68 -24.52 12.35
N LEU A 30 -49.32 -23.33 12.85
CA LEU A 30 -48.14 -22.60 12.38
C LEU A 30 -46.88 -22.88 13.22
N LYS A 31 -47.00 -23.53 14.38
CA LYS A 31 -45.90 -23.75 15.34
C LYS A 31 -44.71 -24.49 14.70
N SER A 32 -44.96 -25.47 13.84
CA SER A 32 -43.91 -26.21 13.12
C SER A 32 -43.12 -25.33 12.15
N ASP A 33 -43.71 -24.23 11.68
CA ASP A 33 -43.08 -23.30 10.75
C ASP A 33 -42.44 -22.08 11.43
N LEU A 34 -42.58 -21.95 12.76
CA LEU A 34 -41.96 -20.85 13.49
C LEU A 34 -40.47 -21.17 13.69
N PRO A 35 -39.56 -20.25 13.29
CA PRO A 35 -38.13 -20.47 13.49
C PRO A 35 -37.78 -20.43 14.97
N ASP A 36 -36.67 -21.07 15.32
CA ASP A 36 -36.14 -21.03 16.69
C ASP A 36 -35.65 -19.61 17.04
N VAL A 37 -36.40 -18.95 17.92
CA VAL A 37 -36.16 -17.57 18.33
C VAL A 37 -34.93 -17.45 19.24
N ALA A 38 -34.52 -18.53 19.91
CA ALA A 38 -33.33 -18.52 20.78
C ALA A 38 -32.05 -18.18 20.01
N THR A 39 -32.01 -18.52 18.71
CA THR A 39 -30.89 -18.18 17.82
C THR A 39 -30.61 -16.68 17.74
N ILE A 40 -31.56 -15.80 18.09
CA ILE A 40 -31.34 -14.33 18.06
C ILE A 40 -30.22 -13.88 19.00
N GLN A 41 -29.98 -14.61 20.09
CA GLN A 41 -28.92 -14.31 21.05
C GLN A 41 -27.52 -14.55 20.45
N ASP A 42 -27.42 -15.43 19.46
CA ASP A 42 -26.17 -15.79 18.77
C ASP A 42 -25.94 -15.01 17.47
N ILE A 43 -26.93 -14.23 16.99
CA ILE A 43 -26.81 -13.50 15.73
C ILE A 43 -25.84 -12.33 15.89
N LYS A 44 -24.61 -12.54 15.43
CA LYS A 44 -23.61 -11.49 15.32
C LYS A 44 -24.03 -10.47 14.27
N LEU A 45 -23.98 -9.20 14.66
CA LEU A 45 -24.25 -8.09 13.77
C LEU A 45 -23.14 -8.03 12.70
N GLN A 46 -23.52 -8.00 11.42
CA GLN A 46 -22.57 -7.89 10.31
C GLN A 46 -21.84 -6.54 10.35
N VAL A 47 -20.53 -6.57 10.62
CA VAL A 47 -19.64 -5.41 10.67
C VAL A 47 -18.56 -5.58 9.59
N PRO A 48 -18.26 -4.53 8.82
CA PRO A 48 -17.25 -4.59 7.76
C PRO A 48 -15.83 -4.71 8.35
N MET A 49 -14.95 -5.42 7.64
CA MET A 49 -13.53 -5.46 7.96
C MET A 49 -12.89 -4.09 7.73
N LYS A 50 -11.95 -3.73 8.60
CA LYS A 50 -11.09 -2.56 8.47
C LYS A 50 -9.63 -3.01 8.39
N VAL A 51 -8.84 -2.36 7.54
CA VAL A 51 -7.41 -2.62 7.43
C VAL A 51 -6.65 -1.37 7.83
N PHE A 52 -5.74 -1.52 8.77
CA PHE A 52 -4.95 -0.46 9.38
C PHE A 52 -3.45 -0.63 9.09
N SER A 53 -2.71 0.48 9.17
CA SER A 53 -1.27 0.45 9.37
C SER A 53 -0.93 0.00 10.80
N ILE A 54 0.35 -0.29 11.06
CA ILE A 54 0.83 -0.67 12.39
C ILE A 54 0.64 0.46 13.42
N ASP A 55 0.68 1.71 12.95
CA ASP A 55 0.45 2.95 13.70
C ASP A 55 -1.03 3.39 13.75
N GLY A 56 -1.96 2.56 13.28
CA GLY A 56 -3.40 2.76 13.47
C GLY A 56 -4.11 3.61 12.40
N GLU A 57 -3.43 3.96 11.30
CA GLU A 57 -4.04 4.69 10.19
C GLU A 57 -4.93 3.78 9.35
N LEU A 58 -6.12 4.23 8.99
CA LEU A 58 -7.05 3.43 8.19
C LEU A 58 -6.61 3.41 6.72
N LEU A 59 -6.28 2.23 6.22
CA LEU A 59 -5.88 2.00 4.82
C LEU A 59 -7.11 1.75 3.93
N SER A 60 -8.05 0.94 4.41
CA SER A 60 -9.26 0.61 3.67
C SER A 60 -10.31 -0.08 4.55
N GLN A 61 -11.53 -0.18 4.01
CA GLN A 61 -12.66 -0.84 4.64
C GLN A 61 -13.39 -1.71 3.61
N PHE A 62 -13.70 -2.95 3.99
CA PHE A 62 -14.33 -3.94 3.12
C PHE A 62 -15.61 -4.51 3.75
N GLY A 63 -16.71 -4.44 3.00
CA GLY A 63 -18.01 -4.97 3.41
C GLY A 63 -19.17 -4.18 2.80
N GLU A 64 -20.28 -4.85 2.51
CA GLU A 64 -21.44 -4.23 1.85
C GLU A 64 -22.29 -3.39 2.81
N LYS A 65 -22.31 -3.76 4.09
CA LYS A 65 -23.12 -3.14 5.15
C LYS A 65 -22.21 -2.39 6.11
N ARG A 66 -22.52 -1.13 6.39
CA ARG A 66 -21.86 -0.34 7.42
C ARG A 66 -22.66 -0.45 8.71
N ARG A 67 -21.99 -0.86 9.78
CA ARG A 67 -22.59 -0.97 11.11
C ARG A 67 -21.57 -0.59 12.17
N ILE A 68 -22.04 0.18 13.15
CA ILE A 68 -21.32 0.51 14.38
C ILE A 68 -22.27 0.05 15.50
N PRO A 69 -22.08 -1.16 16.04
CA PRO A 69 -22.90 -1.67 17.12
C PRO A 69 -22.76 -0.78 18.36
N LEU A 70 -23.88 -0.45 18.98
CA LEU A 70 -23.94 0.31 20.24
C LEU A 70 -24.66 -0.52 21.30
N LYS A 71 -24.28 -0.33 22.56
CA LYS A 71 -25.01 -0.76 23.74
C LYS A 71 -26.00 0.32 24.17
N ARG A 72 -26.95 -0.03 25.05
CA ARG A 72 -28.04 0.88 25.45
C ARG A 72 -27.54 2.12 26.18
N ASP A 73 -26.51 1.98 26.99
CA ASP A 73 -25.85 3.03 27.77
C ASP A 73 -25.08 4.04 26.90
N GLU A 74 -24.67 3.63 25.69
CA GLU A 74 -23.98 4.49 24.72
C GLU A 74 -24.96 5.36 23.89
N VAL A 75 -26.27 5.13 23.98
CA VAL A 75 -27.28 5.85 23.17
C VAL A 75 -27.99 6.93 23.99
N PRO A 76 -27.98 8.20 23.54
CA PRO A 76 -28.70 9.28 24.21
C PRO A 76 -30.19 9.00 24.35
N GLU A 77 -30.75 9.35 25.50
CA GLU A 77 -32.17 9.15 25.79
C GLU A 77 -33.07 9.90 24.81
N GLN A 78 -32.68 11.11 24.40
CA GLN A 78 -33.42 11.87 23.38
C GLN A 78 -33.51 11.14 22.03
N LEU A 79 -32.45 10.44 21.62
CA LEU A 79 -32.46 9.66 20.38
C LEU A 79 -33.40 8.45 20.51
N VAL A 80 -33.37 7.76 21.65
CA VAL A 80 -34.33 6.68 21.96
C VAL A 80 -35.76 7.21 21.89
N ASN A 81 -36.04 8.32 22.57
CA ASN A 81 -37.36 8.95 22.60
C ASN A 81 -37.85 9.36 21.20
N ALA A 82 -36.96 9.82 20.31
CA ALA A 82 -37.31 10.14 18.92
C ALA A 82 -37.80 8.91 18.14
N PHE A 83 -37.16 7.75 18.33
CA PHE A 83 -37.60 6.49 17.73
C PHE A 83 -38.90 5.98 18.36
N LEU A 84 -39.03 6.01 19.69
CA LEU A 84 -40.23 5.56 20.39
C LEU A 84 -41.45 6.41 20.00
N ALA A 85 -41.35 7.74 20.02
CA ALA A 85 -42.43 8.64 19.64
C ALA A 85 -42.92 8.44 18.19
N THR A 86 -42.04 7.95 17.31
CA THR A 86 -42.34 7.77 15.88
C THR A 86 -42.83 6.36 15.54
N GLU A 87 -42.23 5.33 16.14
CA GLU A 87 -42.46 3.92 15.79
C GLU A 87 -43.40 3.21 16.77
N ASP A 88 -43.27 3.45 18.09
CA ASP A 88 -44.01 2.72 19.13
C ASP A 88 -44.01 3.50 20.47
N SER A 89 -44.96 4.43 20.66
CA SER A 89 -44.95 5.32 21.84
C SER A 89 -45.31 4.62 23.15
N ARG A 90 -45.85 3.39 23.09
CA ARG A 90 -46.19 2.57 24.25
C ARG A 90 -45.29 1.36 24.40
N TYR A 91 -44.10 1.39 23.81
CA TYR A 91 -43.19 0.26 23.71
C TYR A 91 -42.96 -0.50 25.03
N TYR A 92 -42.78 0.23 26.14
CA TYR A 92 -42.56 -0.34 27.47
C TYR A 92 -43.84 -0.76 28.20
N GLN A 93 -45.03 -0.48 27.65
CA GLN A 93 -46.34 -0.72 28.29
C GLN A 93 -47.07 -1.95 27.74
N HIS A 94 -46.57 -2.55 26.66
CA HIS A 94 -47.19 -3.71 26.02
C HIS A 94 -46.21 -4.89 25.92
N PHE A 95 -46.72 -6.09 25.63
CA PHE A 95 -45.91 -7.30 25.53
C PHE A 95 -46.02 -7.93 24.13
N GLY A 96 -44.98 -7.80 23.32
CA GLY A 96 -44.87 -8.27 21.94
C GLY A 96 -45.73 -7.49 20.94
N ILE A 97 -47.02 -7.30 21.25
CA ILE A 97 -48.01 -6.58 20.44
C ILE A 97 -48.69 -5.48 21.26
N ASP A 98 -49.21 -4.45 20.58
CA ASP A 98 -50.01 -3.39 21.19
C ASP A 98 -51.51 -3.52 20.82
N PRO A 99 -52.35 -4.18 21.64
CA PRO A 99 -53.79 -4.29 21.36
C PRO A 99 -54.50 -2.93 21.30
N ILE A 100 -54.10 -1.97 22.14
CA ILE A 100 -54.72 -0.64 22.19
C ILE A 100 -54.32 0.16 20.94
N GLY A 101 -53.05 0.06 20.53
CA GLY A 101 -52.53 0.64 19.29
C GLY A 101 -53.20 0.06 18.04
N ILE A 102 -53.43 -1.26 18.01
CA ILE A 102 -54.15 -1.93 16.91
C ILE A 102 -55.58 -1.45 16.80
N VAL A 103 -56.33 -1.41 17.92
CA VAL A 103 -57.72 -0.91 17.93
C VAL A 103 -57.79 0.56 17.53
N ARG A 104 -56.87 1.39 18.04
CA ARG A 104 -56.77 2.81 17.68
C ARG A 104 -56.53 2.97 16.18
N ALA A 105 -55.58 2.23 15.61
CA ALA A 105 -55.29 2.27 14.17
C ALA A 105 -56.49 1.80 13.33
N ALA A 106 -57.24 0.79 13.79
CA ALA A 106 -58.44 0.30 13.12
C ALA A 106 -59.57 1.35 13.13
N ILE A 107 -59.79 2.04 14.25
CA ILE A 107 -60.78 3.14 14.35
C ILE A 107 -60.40 4.30 13.42
N VAL A 108 -59.11 4.69 13.40
CA VAL A 108 -58.60 5.74 12.49
C VAL A 108 -58.78 5.34 11.03
N TYR A 109 -58.53 4.08 10.69
CA TYR A 109 -58.76 3.57 9.33
C TYR A 109 -60.25 3.59 8.95
N ALA A 110 -61.12 3.10 9.83
CA ALA A 110 -62.57 3.07 9.62
C ALA A 110 -63.17 4.47 9.47
N SER A 111 -62.65 5.45 10.20
CA SER A 111 -63.14 6.84 10.17
C SER A 111 -62.55 7.70 9.04
N THR A 112 -61.32 7.45 8.59
CA THR A 112 -60.63 8.31 7.62
C THR A 112 -60.40 7.67 6.25
N GLY A 113 -60.66 6.38 6.10
CA GLY A 113 -60.42 5.60 4.88
C GLY A 113 -58.94 5.46 4.50
N LYS A 114 -58.01 5.99 5.31
CA LYS A 114 -56.56 5.94 5.07
C LYS A 114 -55.84 5.48 6.34
N ALA A 115 -54.89 4.56 6.19
CA ALA A 115 -54.02 4.14 7.28
C ALA A 115 -53.02 5.27 7.60
N LYS A 116 -53.35 6.16 8.55
CA LYS A 116 -52.48 7.28 8.96
C LYS A 116 -51.43 6.90 10.01
N GLN A 117 -51.59 5.77 10.71
CA GLN A 117 -50.69 5.31 11.79
C GLN A 117 -50.33 3.83 11.62
N GLY A 118 -49.10 3.46 12.00
CA GLY A 118 -48.62 2.08 11.97
C GLY A 118 -49.15 1.29 13.15
N ALA A 119 -49.65 0.08 12.91
CA ALA A 119 -50.15 -0.83 13.95
C ALA A 119 -49.09 -1.86 14.39
N SER A 120 -47.81 -1.69 14.00
CA SER A 120 -46.75 -2.67 14.28
C SER A 120 -45.79 -2.16 15.35
N THR A 121 -45.53 -2.97 16.38
CA THR A 121 -44.61 -2.66 17.49
C THR A 121 -43.15 -2.80 17.06
N ILE A 122 -42.20 -2.22 17.81
CA ILE A 122 -40.76 -2.41 17.55
C ILE A 122 -40.38 -3.90 17.58
N THR A 123 -40.89 -4.66 18.56
CA THR A 123 -40.66 -6.11 18.68
C THR A 123 -41.14 -6.88 17.45
N GLN A 124 -42.31 -6.52 16.90
CA GLN A 124 -42.79 -7.07 15.64
C GLN A 124 -41.87 -6.73 14.46
N GLN A 125 -41.28 -5.54 14.44
CA GLN A 125 -40.29 -5.17 13.42
C GLN A 125 -38.98 -5.96 13.57
N VAL A 126 -38.54 -6.25 14.79
CA VAL A 126 -37.39 -7.14 15.06
C VAL A 126 -37.68 -8.54 14.54
N ALA A 127 -38.82 -9.12 14.90
CA ALA A 127 -39.27 -10.43 14.39
C ALA A 127 -39.23 -10.47 12.85
N ARG A 128 -39.78 -9.45 12.20
CA ARG A 128 -39.77 -9.31 10.73
C ARG A 128 -38.35 -9.22 10.15
N ASN A 129 -37.46 -8.46 10.79
CA ASN A 129 -36.12 -8.18 10.26
C ASN A 129 -35.13 -9.33 10.47
N PHE A 130 -35.37 -10.23 11.44
CA PHE A 130 -34.48 -11.36 11.74
C PHE A 130 -34.97 -12.69 11.18
N PHE A 131 -36.29 -12.95 11.19
CA PHE A 131 -36.81 -14.30 10.99
C PHE A 131 -37.71 -14.49 9.77
N LEU A 132 -38.27 -13.40 9.21
CA LEU A 132 -39.30 -13.50 8.18
C LEU A 132 -38.82 -12.96 6.83
N THR A 133 -39.35 -13.56 5.76
CA THR A 133 -39.15 -13.07 4.39
C THR A 133 -39.98 -11.79 4.13
N ARG A 134 -39.68 -11.08 3.04
CA ARG A 134 -40.28 -9.77 2.72
C ARG A 134 -41.71 -9.85 2.14
N GLU A 135 -42.29 -11.03 1.99
CA GLU A 135 -43.59 -11.24 1.35
C GLU A 135 -44.76 -10.67 2.16
N LYS A 136 -45.64 -9.88 1.55
CA LYS A 136 -46.76 -9.25 2.28
C LYS A 136 -47.99 -10.16 2.36
N THR A 137 -47.91 -11.24 3.12
CA THR A 137 -49.06 -12.14 3.38
C THR A 137 -49.67 -11.96 4.77
N PHE A 138 -50.96 -12.25 4.92
CA PHE A 138 -51.63 -12.27 6.22
C PHE A 138 -51.02 -13.32 7.15
N VAL A 139 -50.65 -14.48 6.61
CA VAL A 139 -49.97 -15.56 7.35
C VAL A 139 -48.63 -15.08 7.91
N ARG A 140 -47.82 -14.35 7.13
CA ARG A 140 -46.58 -13.75 7.64
C ARG A 140 -46.85 -12.82 8.83
N LYS A 141 -47.89 -11.98 8.76
CA LYS A 141 -48.20 -11.05 9.85
C LYS A 141 -48.62 -11.77 11.14
N ILE A 142 -49.30 -12.91 11.03
CA ILE A 142 -49.61 -13.77 12.17
C ILE A 142 -48.33 -14.41 12.75
N LYS A 143 -47.43 -14.93 11.89
CA LYS A 143 -46.11 -15.42 12.33
C LYS A 143 -45.29 -14.33 13.06
N GLU A 144 -45.33 -13.09 12.56
CA GLU A 144 -44.67 -11.92 13.18
C GLU A 144 -45.18 -11.64 14.61
N ILE A 145 -46.49 -11.82 14.86
CA ILE A 145 -47.09 -11.65 16.20
C ILE A 145 -46.55 -12.71 17.16
N PHE A 146 -46.59 -13.98 16.78
CA PHE A 146 -46.14 -15.07 17.66
C PHE A 146 -44.64 -15.00 17.95
N ILE A 147 -43.83 -14.70 16.93
CA ILE A 147 -42.39 -14.51 17.11
C ILE A 147 -42.12 -13.31 18.03
N ALA A 148 -42.84 -12.19 17.88
CA ALA A 148 -42.66 -11.03 18.75
C ALA A 148 -42.94 -11.35 20.23
N ILE A 149 -43.98 -12.13 20.51
CA ILE A 149 -44.29 -12.60 21.87
C ILE A 149 -43.17 -13.51 22.40
N GLN A 150 -42.66 -14.43 21.58
CA GLN A 150 -41.55 -15.31 21.97
C GLN A 150 -40.24 -14.54 22.22
N ILE A 151 -39.94 -13.51 21.41
CA ILE A 151 -38.76 -12.65 21.60
C ILE A 151 -38.81 -11.98 22.98
N GLU A 152 -39.94 -11.41 23.38
CA GLU A 152 -40.08 -10.73 24.69
C GLU A 152 -40.13 -11.68 25.90
N GLN A 153 -40.28 -12.99 25.68
CA GLN A 153 -40.12 -13.98 26.75
C GLN A 153 -38.66 -14.27 27.07
N ILE A 154 -37.75 -14.06 26.11
CA ILE A 154 -36.33 -14.42 26.24
C ILE A 154 -35.38 -13.22 26.29
N LEU A 155 -35.83 -12.04 25.87
CA LEU A 155 -35.06 -10.80 25.86
C LEU A 155 -35.81 -9.67 26.58
N SER A 156 -35.05 -8.81 27.25
CA SER A 156 -35.56 -7.57 27.84
C SER A 156 -35.95 -6.54 26.77
N LYS A 157 -36.79 -5.57 27.16
CA LYS A 157 -37.20 -4.47 26.28
C LYS A 157 -36.01 -3.68 25.73
N ASP A 158 -34.97 -3.47 26.53
CA ASP A 158 -33.79 -2.72 26.08
C ASP A 158 -32.93 -3.53 25.11
N GLU A 159 -32.79 -4.84 25.31
CA GLU A 159 -32.09 -5.71 24.35
C GLU A 159 -32.80 -5.73 22.99
N ILE A 160 -34.13 -5.83 22.98
CA ILE A 160 -34.94 -5.82 21.76
C ILE A 160 -34.84 -4.47 21.05
N LEU A 161 -34.89 -3.37 21.81
CA LEU A 161 -34.72 -2.03 21.26
C LEU A 161 -33.34 -1.89 20.62
N MET A 162 -32.27 -2.38 21.26
CA MET A 162 -30.93 -2.32 20.70
C MET A 162 -30.74 -3.24 19.49
N LEU A 163 -31.39 -4.41 19.45
CA LEU A 163 -31.43 -5.24 18.24
C LEU A 163 -32.10 -4.50 17.07
N TYR A 164 -33.16 -3.76 17.33
CA TYR A 164 -33.82 -2.92 16.34
C TYR A 164 -32.90 -1.77 15.89
N LEU A 165 -32.43 -0.95 16.84
CA LEU A 165 -31.65 0.26 16.58
C LEU A 165 -30.29 -0.02 15.96
N ASN A 166 -29.68 -1.19 16.18
CA ASN A 166 -28.43 -1.60 15.54
C ASN A 166 -28.63 -2.27 14.17
N LYS A 167 -29.82 -2.77 13.85
CA LYS A 167 -30.08 -3.51 12.60
C LYS A 167 -30.79 -2.69 11.53
N ILE A 168 -31.67 -1.77 11.91
CA ILE A 168 -32.55 -1.06 10.98
C ILE A 168 -31.77 -0.39 9.83
N SER A 169 -32.26 -0.52 8.60
CA SER A 169 -31.60 0.11 7.45
C SER A 169 -31.95 1.58 7.37
N LEU A 170 -30.94 2.45 7.34
CA LEU A 170 -31.10 3.90 7.39
C LEU A 170 -30.55 4.58 6.12
N GLY A 171 -30.32 3.84 5.04
CA GLY A 171 -29.89 4.37 3.73
C GLY A 171 -28.36 4.50 3.59
N HIS A 172 -27.84 4.75 2.39
CA HIS A 172 -26.38 4.89 2.13
C HIS A 172 -25.52 3.74 2.71
N ARG A 173 -26.04 2.51 2.65
CA ARG A 173 -25.43 1.29 3.25
C ARG A 173 -25.26 1.35 4.78
N SER A 174 -25.82 2.33 5.48
CA SER A 174 -25.83 2.38 6.94
C SER A 174 -26.95 1.50 7.52
N PHE A 175 -26.56 0.62 8.44
CA PHE A 175 -27.45 -0.24 9.21
C PHE A 175 -27.22 0.04 10.69
N GLY A 176 -28.24 0.56 11.32
CA GLY A 176 -28.26 0.99 12.70
C GLY A 176 -27.84 2.44 12.93
N ILE A 177 -28.26 2.98 14.07
CA ILE A 177 -28.16 4.41 14.39
C ILE A 177 -26.72 4.92 14.49
N GLY A 178 -25.77 4.12 15.01
CA GLY A 178 -24.36 4.50 15.06
C GLY A 178 -23.76 4.69 13.66
N ALA A 179 -24.04 3.77 12.73
CA ALA A 179 -23.60 3.91 11.35
C ALA A 179 -24.27 5.08 10.63
N ALA A 180 -25.53 5.39 10.94
CA ALA A 180 -26.22 6.54 10.35
C ALA A 180 -25.68 7.87 10.86
N ALA A 181 -25.40 7.99 12.16
CA ALA A 181 -24.77 9.17 12.76
C ALA A 181 -23.43 9.47 12.08
N GLN A 182 -22.58 8.45 11.94
CA GLN A 182 -21.31 8.58 11.23
C GLN A 182 -21.54 8.94 9.76
N VAL A 183 -22.37 8.22 9.01
CA VAL A 183 -22.50 8.42 7.55
C VAL A 183 -23.11 9.77 7.18
N TYR A 184 -24.09 10.27 7.95
CA TYR A 184 -24.79 11.51 7.62
C TYR A 184 -24.17 12.75 8.28
N TYR A 185 -23.55 12.61 9.44
CA TYR A 185 -23.08 13.75 10.22
C TYR A 185 -21.60 13.68 10.63
N GLY A 186 -20.94 12.53 10.46
CA GLY A 186 -19.54 12.35 10.83
C GLY A 186 -19.30 12.37 12.34
N LYS A 187 -20.34 12.04 13.11
CA LYS A 187 -20.42 12.16 14.57
C LYS A 187 -20.74 10.82 15.23
N SER A 188 -20.36 10.65 16.49
CA SER A 188 -20.95 9.62 17.35
C SER A 188 -22.39 9.99 17.76
N VAL A 189 -23.14 9.04 18.30
CA VAL A 189 -24.58 9.26 18.58
C VAL A 189 -24.83 10.29 19.68
N ASP A 190 -23.89 10.45 20.62
CA ASP A 190 -23.87 11.39 21.73
C ASP A 190 -23.58 12.84 21.31
N GLU A 191 -22.92 13.03 20.18
CA GLU A 191 -22.64 14.36 19.61
C GLU A 191 -23.79 14.90 18.72
N LEU A 192 -24.83 14.09 18.52
CA LEU A 192 -25.97 14.49 17.69
C LEU A 192 -26.81 15.55 18.39
N THR A 193 -27.27 16.53 17.62
CA THR A 193 -28.26 17.51 18.06
C THR A 193 -29.68 16.96 17.89
N LEU A 194 -30.65 17.49 18.63
CA LEU A 194 -32.08 17.14 18.50
C LEU A 194 -32.60 17.10 17.04
N PRO A 195 -32.36 18.10 16.18
CA PRO A 195 -32.78 18.03 14.78
C PRO A 195 -32.10 16.89 13.99
N GLU A 196 -30.84 16.56 14.28
CA GLU A 196 -30.12 15.44 13.65
C GLU A 196 -30.67 14.09 14.11
N MET A 197 -30.93 13.94 15.42
CA MET A 197 -31.59 12.76 16.00
C MET A 197 -32.96 12.53 15.35
N ALA A 198 -33.76 13.58 15.21
CA ALA A 198 -35.09 13.51 14.59
C ALA A 198 -35.03 13.16 13.08
N VAL A 199 -33.99 13.57 12.36
CA VAL A 199 -33.77 13.10 10.98
C VAL A 199 -33.52 11.60 10.98
N ILE A 200 -32.58 11.10 11.80
CA ILE A 200 -32.22 9.67 11.86
C ILE A 200 -33.42 8.81 12.23
N ALA A 201 -34.18 9.20 13.27
CA ALA A 201 -35.40 8.51 13.69
C ALA A 201 -36.52 8.54 12.64
N GLY A 202 -36.48 9.50 11.71
CA GLY A 202 -37.43 9.61 10.61
C GLY A 202 -37.16 8.68 9.42
N LEU A 203 -35.94 8.16 9.28
CA LEU A 203 -35.48 7.37 8.14
C LEU A 203 -36.11 5.97 7.99
N PRO A 204 -36.43 5.19 9.05
CA PRO A 204 -36.92 3.80 8.90
C PRO A 204 -38.10 3.65 7.94
N LYS A 205 -38.99 4.64 7.89
CA LYS A 205 -40.17 4.64 7.00
C LYS A 205 -39.81 4.61 5.51
N ALA A 206 -38.78 5.34 5.10
CA ALA A 206 -38.35 5.42 3.71
C ALA A 206 -36.89 5.90 3.61
N PRO A 207 -35.91 5.01 3.93
CA PRO A 207 -34.51 5.40 4.10
C PRO A 207 -33.86 5.92 2.81
N SER A 208 -34.32 5.46 1.64
CA SER A 208 -33.79 5.91 0.35
C SER A 208 -34.32 7.27 -0.11
N SER A 209 -35.56 7.65 0.23
CA SER A 209 -36.18 8.90 -0.23
C SER A 209 -36.11 10.03 0.79
N ASN A 210 -36.03 9.70 2.09
CA ASN A 210 -36.02 10.67 3.19
C ASN A 210 -34.62 10.97 3.72
N ASN A 211 -33.56 10.39 3.15
CA ASN A 211 -32.21 10.66 3.64
C ASN A 211 -31.75 12.08 3.25
N PRO A 212 -31.00 12.76 4.14
CA PRO A 212 -30.65 14.16 3.98
C PRO A 212 -29.68 14.44 2.83
N ILE A 213 -28.94 13.43 2.36
CA ILE A 213 -28.01 13.56 1.23
C ILE A 213 -28.76 13.57 -0.11
N TYR A 214 -29.73 12.67 -0.27
CA TYR A 214 -30.50 12.52 -1.51
C TYR A 214 -31.57 13.60 -1.66
N SER A 215 -32.32 13.90 -0.57
CA SER A 215 -33.36 14.91 -0.59
C SER A 215 -33.46 15.64 0.76
N PRO A 216 -32.78 16.78 0.90
CA PRO A 216 -32.88 17.63 2.09
C PRO A 216 -34.32 18.05 2.40
N THR A 217 -35.13 18.32 1.38
CA THR A 217 -36.53 18.72 1.51
C THR A 217 -37.39 17.62 2.14
N ASN A 218 -37.28 16.38 1.65
CA ASN A 218 -38.02 15.25 2.22
C ASN A 218 -37.54 14.92 3.64
N ALA A 219 -36.22 15.02 3.88
CA ALA A 219 -35.65 14.85 5.21
C ALA A 219 -36.21 15.89 6.19
N LYS A 220 -36.29 17.17 5.81
CA LYS A 220 -36.87 18.25 6.62
C LYS A 220 -38.34 17.99 6.97
N ALA A 221 -39.15 17.65 5.97
CA ALA A 221 -40.56 17.33 6.18
C ALA A 221 -40.73 16.15 7.14
N ARG A 222 -39.92 15.10 6.98
CA ARG A 222 -39.99 13.91 7.85
C ARG A 222 -39.50 14.19 9.27
N ARG A 223 -38.40 14.93 9.43
CA ARG A 223 -37.87 15.37 10.72
C ARG A 223 -38.93 16.15 11.51
N ASN A 224 -39.62 17.08 10.87
CA ASN A 224 -40.65 17.89 11.54
C ASN A 224 -41.83 17.04 12.05
N VAL A 225 -42.17 15.96 11.35
CA VAL A 225 -43.16 14.98 11.85
C VAL A 225 -42.65 14.27 13.09
N VAL A 226 -41.37 13.89 13.14
CA VAL A 226 -40.75 13.26 14.32
C VAL A 226 -40.74 14.22 15.51
N LEU A 227 -40.30 15.46 15.31
CA LEU A 227 -40.28 16.49 16.34
C LEU A 227 -41.69 16.75 16.91
N MET A 228 -42.71 16.81 16.05
CA MET A 228 -44.10 16.97 16.51
C MET A 228 -44.55 15.81 17.38
N ARG A 229 -44.19 14.57 17.01
CA ARG A 229 -44.50 13.39 17.83
C ARG A 229 -43.78 13.40 19.17
N MET A 230 -42.53 13.85 19.20
CA MET A 230 -41.77 13.99 20.45
C MET A 230 -42.41 15.04 21.37
N LEU A 231 -42.95 16.12 20.81
CA LEU A 231 -43.69 17.13 21.57
C LEU A 231 -45.02 16.58 22.10
N ASP A 232 -45.80 15.88 21.27
CA ASP A 232 -47.09 15.27 21.65
C ASP A 232 -46.94 14.28 22.83
N GLU A 233 -45.86 13.49 22.81
CA GLU A 233 -45.52 12.50 23.85
C GLU A 233 -44.71 13.12 25.02
N LYS A 234 -44.54 14.46 25.04
CA LYS A 234 -43.86 15.24 26.09
C LYS A 234 -42.38 14.89 26.31
N HIS A 235 -41.69 14.46 25.26
CA HIS A 235 -40.24 14.22 25.30
C HIS A 235 -39.41 15.49 25.08
N ILE A 236 -40.00 16.54 24.49
CA ILE A 236 -39.39 17.85 24.28
C ILE A 236 -40.38 18.97 24.61
N THR A 237 -39.87 20.15 24.90
CA THR A 237 -40.64 21.38 25.13
C THR A 237 -41.02 22.06 23.82
N GLN A 238 -41.99 22.98 23.89
CA GLN A 238 -42.39 23.79 22.73
C GLN A 238 -41.22 24.62 22.18
N ALA A 239 -40.35 25.14 23.04
CA ALA A 239 -39.18 25.92 22.64
C ALA A 239 -38.17 25.07 21.85
N GLU A 240 -37.82 23.87 22.35
CA GLU A 240 -36.94 22.93 21.65
C GLU A 240 -37.53 22.48 20.30
N TYR A 241 -38.86 22.30 20.24
CA TYR A 241 -39.54 21.97 18.99
C TYR A 241 -39.40 23.08 17.94
N ASP A 242 -39.68 24.33 18.31
CA ASP A 242 -39.60 25.45 17.37
C ASP A 242 -38.16 25.70 16.90
N GLU A 243 -37.18 25.61 17.80
CA GLU A 243 -35.75 25.71 17.46
C GLU A 243 -35.31 24.58 16.50
N ALA A 244 -35.58 23.32 16.84
CA ALA A 244 -35.19 22.18 16.02
C ALA A 244 -35.93 22.14 14.67
N ARG A 245 -37.14 22.69 14.59
CA ARG A 245 -37.91 22.79 13.34
C ARG A 245 -37.30 23.80 12.38
N GLU A 246 -36.76 24.92 12.87
CA GLU A 246 -36.16 25.94 12.00
C GLU A 246 -34.71 25.63 11.61
N ALA A 247 -34.02 24.75 12.34
CA ALA A 247 -32.66 24.32 12.02
C ALA A 247 -32.51 23.81 10.56
N PRO A 248 -31.40 24.11 9.86
CA PRO A 248 -31.14 23.61 8.51
C PRO A 248 -30.84 22.11 8.49
N ILE A 249 -30.98 21.47 7.33
CA ILE A 249 -30.54 20.08 7.13
C ILE A 249 -29.05 20.09 6.78
N THR A 250 -28.21 19.61 7.68
CA THR A 250 -26.74 19.61 7.58
C THR A 250 -26.14 18.29 7.07
N GLY A 251 -26.98 17.28 6.83
CA GLY A 251 -26.52 15.93 6.52
C GLY A 251 -25.75 15.86 5.19
N LYS A 252 -24.50 15.39 5.24
CA LYS A 252 -23.61 15.18 4.10
C LYS A 252 -22.95 13.81 4.20
N TYR A 253 -22.48 13.27 3.08
CA TYR A 253 -21.85 11.95 3.10
C TYR A 253 -20.48 11.99 3.79
N HIS A 254 -20.33 11.22 4.86
CA HIS A 254 -19.05 10.96 5.51
C HIS A 254 -18.69 9.48 5.33
N GLY A 255 -17.64 9.21 4.54
CA GLY A 255 -17.04 7.88 4.44
C GLY A 255 -16.08 7.63 5.59
N ALA A 256 -15.60 6.39 5.71
CA ALA A 256 -14.37 6.17 6.45
C ALA A 256 -13.26 6.92 5.69
N GLU A 257 -12.65 7.90 6.33
CA GLU A 257 -11.57 8.67 5.72
C GLU A 257 -10.36 7.75 5.64
N ILE A 258 -9.91 7.45 4.41
CA ILE A 258 -8.67 6.73 4.21
C ILE A 258 -7.56 7.70 4.58
N THR A 259 -6.98 7.54 5.77
CA THR A 259 -5.98 8.45 6.31
C THR A 259 -4.57 8.15 5.78
N LEU A 260 -4.38 6.97 5.16
CA LEU A 260 -3.13 6.57 4.52
C LEU A 260 -3.36 5.82 3.20
N SER A 261 -2.84 6.35 2.09
CA SER A 261 -2.93 5.70 0.78
C SER A 261 -1.97 4.50 0.69
N ALA A 262 -2.49 3.30 0.96
CA ALA A 262 -1.78 2.03 0.86
C ALA A 262 -2.67 0.92 0.25
N HIS A 263 -3.44 1.26 -0.79
CA HIS A 263 -4.49 0.41 -1.35
C HIS A 263 -4.02 -0.98 -1.78
N TYR A 264 -2.81 -1.09 -2.37
CA TYR A 264 -2.24 -2.40 -2.75
C TYR A 264 -2.00 -3.31 -1.53
N VAL A 265 -1.60 -2.73 -0.40
CA VAL A 265 -1.43 -3.46 0.86
C VAL A 265 -2.77 -3.85 1.43
N ALA A 266 -3.73 -2.93 1.44
CA ALA A 266 -5.07 -3.22 1.92
C ALA A 266 -5.70 -4.39 1.17
N GLU A 267 -5.54 -4.44 -0.16
CA GLU A 267 -6.02 -5.56 -0.98
C GLU A 267 -5.24 -6.86 -0.73
N LEU A 268 -3.93 -6.79 -0.45
CA LEU A 268 -3.14 -7.96 -0.08
C LEU A 268 -3.58 -8.55 1.27
N ALA A 269 -3.76 -7.69 2.29
CA ALA A 269 -4.27 -8.08 3.60
C ALA A 269 -5.69 -8.65 3.50
N HIS A 270 -6.54 -8.03 2.68
CA HIS A 270 -7.88 -8.50 2.39
C HIS A 270 -7.88 -9.91 1.78
N LYS A 271 -7.09 -10.15 0.72
CA LYS A 271 -6.96 -11.49 0.13
C LYS A 271 -6.46 -12.53 1.12
N LYS A 272 -5.49 -12.16 1.96
CA LYS A 272 -4.94 -13.06 2.98
C LYS A 272 -5.98 -13.39 4.05
N LEU A 273 -6.81 -12.43 4.47
CA LEU A 273 -7.88 -12.68 5.42
C LEU A 273 -8.97 -13.59 4.84
N LEU A 274 -9.33 -13.40 3.57
CA LEU A 274 -10.25 -14.30 2.86
C LEU A 274 -9.73 -15.74 2.82
N GLN A 275 -8.43 -15.93 2.61
CA GLN A 275 -7.80 -17.25 2.63
C GLN A 275 -7.83 -17.89 4.03
N MET A 276 -7.60 -17.10 5.09
CA MET A 276 -7.54 -17.61 6.46
C MET A 276 -8.92 -17.92 7.06
N TYR A 277 -9.90 -17.04 6.86
CA TYR A 277 -11.19 -17.11 7.56
C TYR A 277 -12.40 -17.37 6.67
N GLY A 278 -12.23 -17.32 5.34
CA GLY A 278 -13.32 -17.42 4.37
C GLY A 278 -14.08 -16.10 4.18
N LYS A 279 -14.84 -16.02 3.07
CA LYS A 279 -15.54 -14.80 2.64
C LYS A 279 -16.55 -14.28 3.67
N ASP A 280 -17.34 -15.19 4.26
CA ASP A 280 -18.41 -14.81 5.18
C ASP A 280 -17.87 -14.17 6.46
N ARG A 281 -16.98 -14.86 7.17
CA ARG A 281 -16.35 -14.32 8.39
C ARG A 281 -15.58 -13.04 8.11
N ALA A 282 -14.80 -13.00 7.03
CA ALA A 282 -13.99 -11.83 6.68
C ALA A 282 -14.83 -10.55 6.48
N TYR A 283 -16.03 -10.65 5.91
CA TYR A 283 -16.87 -9.47 5.66
C TYR A 283 -17.89 -9.15 6.74
N ASN A 284 -18.21 -10.10 7.60
CA ASN A 284 -19.32 -9.97 8.54
C ASN A 284 -18.89 -9.89 10.01
N ASN A 285 -17.66 -10.28 10.37
CA ASN A 285 -17.24 -10.33 11.78
C ASN A 285 -16.52 -9.07 12.27
N GLY A 286 -16.42 -8.02 11.45
CA GLY A 286 -15.84 -6.74 11.87
C GLY A 286 -14.36 -6.78 12.23
N TYR A 287 -13.57 -7.63 11.56
CA TYR A 287 -12.15 -7.75 11.84
C TYR A 287 -11.39 -6.43 11.63
N ASN A 288 -10.57 -6.08 12.62
CA ASN A 288 -9.59 -5.00 12.50
C ASN A 288 -8.22 -5.64 12.19
N VAL A 289 -7.76 -5.48 10.95
CA VAL A 289 -6.53 -6.08 10.45
C VAL A 289 -5.42 -5.05 10.50
N TYR A 290 -4.45 -5.22 11.40
CA TYR A 290 -3.28 -4.35 11.48
C TYR A 290 -2.15 -4.93 10.64
N THR A 291 -1.66 -4.12 9.72
CA THR A 291 -0.58 -4.50 8.82
C THR A 291 0.78 -4.11 9.40
N THR A 292 1.86 -4.58 8.78
CA THR A 292 3.25 -4.19 9.10
C THR A 292 3.64 -2.81 8.55
N ILE A 293 2.77 -2.18 7.76
CA ILE A 293 3.02 -0.87 7.14
C ILE A 293 3.04 0.21 8.21
N ASN A 294 4.01 1.10 8.15
CA ASN A 294 3.99 2.34 8.94
C ASN A 294 3.79 3.56 8.03
N LYS A 295 3.10 4.58 8.53
CA LYS A 295 2.75 5.80 7.78
C LYS A 295 3.96 6.48 7.16
N LYS A 296 5.03 6.67 7.95
CA LYS A 296 6.24 7.38 7.51
C LYS A 296 6.88 6.73 6.28
N SER A 297 7.09 5.42 6.33
CA SER A 297 7.72 4.66 5.23
C SER A 297 6.80 4.59 4.02
N GLN A 298 5.49 4.37 4.22
CA GLN A 298 4.55 4.32 3.10
C GLN A 298 4.40 5.65 2.37
N LEU A 299 4.34 6.77 3.10
CA LEU A 299 4.31 8.11 2.48
C LEU A 299 5.62 8.41 1.73
N ALA A 300 6.77 8.05 2.31
CA ALA A 300 8.06 8.19 1.63
C ALA A 300 8.11 7.36 0.34
N ALA A 301 7.62 6.11 0.36
CA ALA A 301 7.60 5.25 -0.81
C ALA A 301 6.63 5.76 -1.89
N ASN A 302 5.43 6.22 -1.50
CA ASN A 302 4.47 6.84 -2.40
C ASN A 302 5.11 8.05 -3.10
N GLN A 303 5.69 8.98 -2.33
CA GLN A 303 6.28 10.18 -2.89
C GLN A 303 7.46 9.86 -3.81
N ALA A 304 8.38 9.00 -3.37
CA ALA A 304 9.57 8.66 -4.12
C ALA A 304 9.26 7.93 -5.43
N ALA A 305 8.33 6.96 -5.40
CA ALA A 305 7.95 6.21 -6.58
C ALA A 305 7.21 7.08 -7.61
N LEU A 306 6.26 7.92 -7.15
CA LEU A 306 5.46 8.78 -8.03
C LEU A 306 6.29 9.94 -8.60
N THR A 307 7.08 10.61 -7.77
CA THR A 307 7.95 11.71 -8.23
C THR A 307 8.96 11.22 -9.24
N ASN A 308 9.59 10.06 -8.99
CA ASN A 308 10.52 9.47 -9.94
C ASN A 308 9.85 9.07 -11.25
N LEU A 309 8.63 8.53 -11.21
CA LEU A 309 7.89 8.15 -12.41
C LEU A 309 7.45 9.37 -13.23
N HIS A 310 7.00 10.44 -12.57
CA HIS A 310 6.77 11.74 -13.19
C HIS A 310 8.04 12.30 -13.83
N ASN A 311 9.17 12.25 -13.12
CA ASN A 311 10.45 12.71 -13.65
C ASN A 311 10.88 11.94 -14.88
N TYR A 312 10.73 10.60 -14.88
CA TYR A 312 10.96 9.76 -16.06
C TYR A 312 10.05 10.18 -17.22
N ASP A 313 8.78 10.39 -16.95
CA ASP A 313 7.81 10.65 -18.00
C ASP A 313 8.00 12.04 -18.62
N LYS A 314 8.22 13.08 -17.79
CA LYS A 314 8.42 14.47 -18.25
C LYS A 314 9.60 14.62 -19.20
N ARG A 315 10.72 13.98 -18.89
CA ARG A 315 11.93 14.05 -19.73
C ARG A 315 11.82 13.30 -21.07
N HIS A 316 10.85 12.39 -21.21
CA HIS A 316 10.53 11.75 -22.50
C HIS A 316 9.55 12.55 -23.36
N GLY A 317 9.03 13.67 -22.86
CA GLY A 317 8.20 14.60 -23.62
C GLY A 317 6.71 14.47 -23.32
N TYR A 318 5.99 15.54 -23.64
CA TYR A 318 4.55 15.68 -23.49
C TYR A 318 3.81 15.03 -24.67
N ARG A 319 2.82 14.20 -24.35
CA ARG A 319 2.02 13.44 -25.32
C ARG A 319 0.78 14.18 -25.84
N GLY A 320 0.55 15.41 -25.35
CA GLY A 320 -0.62 16.21 -25.71
C GLY A 320 -1.75 16.14 -24.68
N ALA A 321 -2.81 16.88 -24.95
CA ALA A 321 -4.02 16.90 -24.14
C ALA A 321 -4.72 15.53 -24.13
N ILE A 322 -5.53 15.31 -23.08
CA ILE A 322 -6.32 14.09 -22.91
C ILE A 322 -7.48 14.08 -23.91
N ASP A 323 -8.10 15.23 -24.11
CA ASP A 323 -9.26 15.44 -24.96
C ASP A 323 -9.36 16.94 -25.31
N VAL A 324 -10.12 17.28 -26.35
CA VAL A 324 -10.41 18.66 -26.76
C VAL A 324 -11.92 18.88 -26.62
N LEU A 325 -12.33 19.70 -25.65
CA LEU A 325 -13.75 19.93 -25.36
C LEU A 325 -14.39 20.92 -26.34
N TRP A 326 -13.62 21.91 -26.79
CA TRP A 326 -13.97 22.85 -27.85
C TRP A 326 -12.70 23.41 -28.51
N GLU A 327 -12.85 24.01 -29.69
CA GLU A 327 -11.79 24.73 -30.39
C GLU A 327 -12.14 26.22 -30.46
N ALA A 328 -11.22 27.11 -30.11
CA ALA A 328 -11.45 28.55 -30.25
C ALA A 328 -11.68 28.92 -31.73
N PRO A 329 -12.66 29.80 -32.06
CA PRO A 329 -13.38 30.72 -31.18
C PRO A 329 -14.76 30.22 -30.68
N SER A 330 -15.01 28.92 -30.58
CA SER A 330 -16.32 28.41 -30.12
C SER A 330 -16.54 28.62 -28.61
N ASP A 331 -17.57 29.41 -28.23
CA ASP A 331 -17.97 29.69 -26.83
C ASP A 331 -18.95 28.65 -26.22
N ASN A 332 -19.00 27.43 -26.76
CA ASN A 332 -20.05 26.46 -26.45
C ASN A 332 -20.02 25.87 -25.02
N TRP A 333 -18.99 26.15 -24.21
CA TRP A 333 -18.83 25.58 -22.86
C TRP A 333 -18.85 26.67 -21.78
N THR A 334 -19.90 26.66 -20.96
CA THR A 334 -19.94 27.49 -19.75
C THR A 334 -19.04 26.91 -18.65
N THR A 335 -18.57 27.75 -17.72
CA THR A 335 -17.83 27.32 -16.52
C THR A 335 -18.55 26.19 -15.77
N GLU A 336 -19.89 26.26 -15.68
CA GLU A 336 -20.70 25.23 -15.05
C GLU A 336 -20.65 23.89 -15.78
N ALA A 337 -20.68 23.91 -17.13
CA ALA A 337 -20.57 22.71 -17.96
C ALA A 337 -19.18 22.06 -17.79
N ILE A 338 -18.12 22.86 -17.78
CA ILE A 338 -16.74 22.42 -17.53
C ILE A 338 -16.63 21.76 -16.15
N LEU A 339 -17.11 22.43 -15.09
CA LEU A 339 -17.09 21.89 -13.74
C LEU A 339 -17.91 20.61 -13.61
N LYS A 340 -19.04 20.52 -14.31
CA LYS A 340 -19.87 19.31 -14.34
C LYS A 340 -19.15 18.14 -15.03
N LYS A 341 -18.37 18.38 -16.09
CA LYS A 341 -17.53 17.38 -16.75
C LYS A 341 -16.38 16.95 -15.83
N LEU A 342 -15.62 17.89 -15.28
CA LEU A 342 -14.49 17.61 -14.37
C LEU A 342 -14.91 16.83 -13.11
N LYS A 343 -16.10 17.10 -12.56
CA LYS A 343 -16.65 16.36 -11.40
C LYS A 343 -16.93 14.89 -11.69
N LYS A 344 -17.21 14.51 -12.94
CA LYS A 344 -17.49 13.12 -13.32
C LYS A 344 -16.22 12.29 -13.53
N GLU A 345 -15.11 12.94 -13.88
CA GLU A 345 -13.88 12.25 -14.22
C GLU A 345 -13.05 11.91 -12.97
N PRO A 346 -12.44 10.70 -12.91
CA PRO A 346 -11.61 10.29 -11.79
C PRO A 346 -10.31 11.09 -11.74
N SER A 347 -9.77 11.27 -10.53
CA SER A 347 -8.40 11.75 -10.32
C SER A 347 -7.49 10.58 -9.98
N PHE A 348 -6.22 10.64 -10.40
CA PHE A 348 -5.26 9.57 -10.18
C PHE A 348 -4.09 10.08 -9.35
N ALA A 349 -3.85 9.49 -8.18
CA ALA A 349 -2.76 9.87 -7.29
C ALA A 349 -2.72 11.40 -7.04
N ASP A 350 -1.64 12.08 -7.44
CA ASP A 350 -1.43 13.53 -7.33
C ASP A 350 -1.93 14.33 -8.55
N LEU A 351 -2.47 13.68 -9.58
CA LEU A 351 -2.95 14.33 -10.79
C LEU A 351 -4.39 14.83 -10.67
N GLN A 352 -4.61 16.02 -11.19
CA GLN A 352 -5.91 16.66 -11.27
C GLN A 352 -6.22 17.04 -12.72
N LEU A 353 -7.48 16.93 -13.10
CA LEU A 353 -7.93 17.38 -14.40
C LEU A 353 -8.21 18.88 -14.35
N ALA A 354 -7.80 19.55 -15.41
CA ALA A 354 -8.14 20.93 -15.65
C ALA A 354 -8.39 21.18 -17.13
N VAL A 355 -9.15 22.21 -17.43
CA VAL A 355 -9.42 22.63 -18.81
C VAL A 355 -8.75 23.97 -19.06
N VAL A 356 -8.04 24.07 -20.18
CA VAL A 356 -7.39 25.30 -20.61
C VAL A 356 -8.46 26.29 -21.10
N ILE A 357 -8.52 27.47 -20.48
CA ILE A 357 -9.47 28.53 -20.85
C ILE A 357 -8.80 29.73 -21.52
N GLU A 358 -7.50 29.94 -21.27
CA GLU A 358 -6.74 31.05 -21.84
C GLU A 358 -5.28 30.60 -22.03
N VAL A 359 -4.71 30.92 -23.19
CA VAL A 359 -3.29 30.67 -23.51
C VAL A 359 -2.63 32.01 -23.82
N ASN A 360 -1.73 32.43 -22.94
CA ASN A 360 -0.90 33.62 -23.11
C ASN A 360 0.48 33.22 -23.67
N GLU A 361 1.42 34.16 -23.78
CA GLU A 361 2.74 33.89 -24.35
C GLU A 361 3.50 32.80 -23.57
N GLN A 362 3.53 32.90 -22.23
CA GLN A 362 4.25 31.98 -21.35
C GLN A 362 3.45 31.53 -20.12
N THR A 363 2.15 31.83 -20.07
CA THR A 363 1.24 31.38 -19.03
C THR A 363 -0.01 30.76 -19.62
N VAL A 364 -0.68 29.91 -18.85
CA VAL A 364 -1.94 29.28 -19.22
C VAL A 364 -2.91 29.37 -18.05
N LYS A 365 -4.12 29.86 -18.28
CA LYS A 365 -5.19 29.81 -17.26
C LYS A 365 -6.03 28.55 -17.46
N VAL A 366 -6.35 27.92 -16.33
CA VAL A 366 -7.06 26.64 -16.31
C VAL A 366 -8.19 26.65 -15.28
N LEU A 367 -9.27 25.95 -15.61
CA LEU A 367 -10.34 25.64 -14.65
C LEU A 367 -10.15 24.23 -14.10
N SER A 368 -10.12 24.09 -12.77
CA SER A 368 -9.98 22.79 -12.11
C SER A 368 -11.04 22.57 -11.02
N LYS A 369 -11.28 21.31 -10.64
CA LYS A 369 -12.25 20.95 -9.60
C LYS A 369 -11.72 21.09 -8.17
N LYS A 370 -10.41 21.28 -7.97
CA LYS A 370 -9.74 21.10 -6.68
C LYS A 370 -8.67 22.20 -6.50
N GLY A 371 -8.98 23.18 -5.65
CA GLY A 371 -8.12 24.32 -5.30
C GLY A 371 -8.87 25.28 -4.38
N LYS A 372 -8.15 26.25 -3.79
CA LYS A 372 -8.82 27.40 -3.13
C LYS A 372 -9.61 28.23 -4.15
N GLU A 373 -9.13 28.23 -5.39
CA GLU A 373 -9.69 28.95 -6.52
C GLU A 373 -10.00 27.98 -7.66
N ILE A 374 -11.13 28.23 -8.32
CA ILE A 374 -11.64 27.43 -9.45
C ILE A 374 -10.80 27.68 -10.71
N GLU A 375 -10.38 28.92 -10.89
CA GLU A 375 -9.47 29.39 -11.93
C GLU A 375 -8.06 29.47 -11.35
N GLN A 376 -7.08 28.94 -12.06
CA GLN A 376 -5.68 28.90 -11.65
C GLN A 376 -4.79 29.21 -12.84
N GLU A 377 -3.59 29.73 -12.59
CA GLU A 377 -2.60 30.03 -13.63
C GLU A 377 -1.39 29.10 -13.52
N ILE A 378 -0.97 28.54 -14.66
CA ILE A 378 0.29 27.80 -14.80
C ILE A 378 1.31 28.75 -15.41
N SER A 379 2.38 29.03 -14.67
CA SER A 379 3.49 29.85 -15.15
C SER A 379 4.42 29.06 -16.08
N TRP A 380 5.35 29.76 -16.73
CA TRP A 380 6.32 29.13 -17.65
C TRP A 380 7.14 28.01 -17.00
N ASP A 381 7.45 28.14 -15.71
CA ASP A 381 8.18 27.09 -14.97
C ASP A 381 7.42 25.76 -14.93
N GLY A 382 6.08 25.82 -14.90
CA GLY A 382 5.19 24.67 -14.98
C GLY A 382 4.99 24.10 -16.39
N LEU A 383 5.44 24.82 -17.43
CA LEU A 383 5.17 24.51 -18.85
C LEU A 383 6.43 24.13 -19.64
N LYS A 384 7.55 24.83 -19.41
CA LYS A 384 8.76 24.81 -20.27
C LYS A 384 9.41 23.44 -20.47
N TRP A 385 9.05 22.44 -19.66
CA TRP A 385 9.52 21.07 -19.78
C TRP A 385 8.89 20.33 -20.98
N ALA A 386 7.69 20.72 -21.40
CA ALA A 386 6.75 19.96 -22.21
C ALA A 386 7.09 19.96 -23.71
N ARG A 387 8.24 19.40 -24.05
CA ARG A 387 8.62 19.11 -25.45
C ARG A 387 7.71 18.04 -26.02
N PRO A 388 7.29 18.10 -27.30
CA PRO A 388 6.50 17.04 -27.90
C PRO A 388 7.18 15.67 -27.80
N TYR A 389 6.44 14.65 -27.38
CA TYR A 389 6.86 13.25 -27.44
C TYR A 389 6.88 12.80 -28.92
N ILE A 390 7.97 12.14 -29.35
CA ILE A 390 8.07 11.53 -30.70
C ILE A 390 8.19 10.02 -30.58
N SER A 391 9.07 9.54 -29.70
CA SER A 391 9.24 8.12 -29.36
C SER A 391 9.96 7.99 -28.03
N ASP A 392 10.07 6.77 -27.50
CA ASP A 392 10.82 6.48 -26.27
C ASP A 392 12.30 6.94 -26.34
N SER A 393 12.85 7.15 -27.54
CA SER A 393 14.24 7.58 -27.74
C SER A 393 14.41 8.97 -28.36
N LYS A 394 13.32 9.71 -28.59
CA LYS A 394 13.36 11.01 -29.30
C LYS A 394 12.26 11.95 -28.79
N GLN A 395 12.65 13.20 -28.55
CA GLN A 395 11.77 14.31 -28.16
C GLN A 395 11.85 15.43 -29.20
N GLY A 396 10.79 16.23 -29.30
CA GLY A 396 10.70 17.42 -30.13
C GLY A 396 11.58 18.58 -29.63
N ARG A 397 11.44 19.73 -30.28
CA ARG A 397 12.14 20.97 -29.89
C ARG A 397 11.63 21.47 -28.53
N ALA A 398 12.50 22.17 -27.80
CA ALA A 398 12.11 22.91 -26.60
C ALA A 398 11.03 23.95 -26.97
N PRO A 399 9.87 23.99 -26.30
CA PRO A 399 8.85 24.99 -26.59
C PRO A 399 9.36 26.38 -26.20
N LYS A 400 8.88 27.40 -26.89
CA LYS A 400 9.18 28.81 -26.62
C LYS A 400 7.95 29.56 -26.11
N LEU A 401 6.77 29.14 -26.55
CA LEU A 401 5.48 29.71 -26.22
C LEU A 401 4.59 28.67 -25.55
N ALA A 402 3.61 29.10 -24.76
CA ALA A 402 2.62 28.18 -24.21
C ALA A 402 1.73 27.55 -25.31
N SER A 403 1.50 28.27 -26.41
CA SER A 403 0.79 27.77 -27.60
C SER A 403 1.53 26.69 -28.37
N ASP A 404 2.84 26.49 -28.12
CA ASP A 404 3.58 25.32 -28.65
C ASP A 404 3.21 24.02 -27.91
N ILE A 405 2.51 24.13 -26.77
CA ILE A 405 2.30 23.05 -25.81
C ILE A 405 0.82 22.67 -25.72
N VAL A 406 -0.05 23.67 -25.55
CA VAL A 406 -1.50 23.49 -25.33
C VAL A 406 -2.33 24.54 -26.07
N ALA A 407 -3.61 24.24 -26.26
CA ALA A 407 -4.60 25.12 -26.86
C ALA A 407 -5.83 25.31 -25.94
N VAL A 408 -6.60 26.38 -26.17
CA VAL A 408 -7.86 26.64 -25.47
C VAL A 408 -8.86 25.51 -25.74
N GLY A 409 -9.54 25.05 -24.70
CA GLY A 409 -10.50 23.95 -24.75
C GLY A 409 -9.92 22.56 -24.47
N GLU A 410 -8.60 22.45 -24.33
CA GLU A 410 -7.94 21.20 -24.02
C GLU A 410 -8.13 20.76 -22.56
N LEU A 411 -8.47 19.48 -22.39
CA LEU A 411 -8.50 18.80 -21.10
C LEU A 411 -7.12 18.24 -20.80
N ILE A 412 -6.48 18.73 -19.73
CA ILE A 412 -5.10 18.41 -19.38
C ILE A 412 -4.99 17.88 -17.94
N TRP A 413 -3.85 17.25 -17.67
CA TRP A 413 -3.46 16.92 -16.30
C TRP A 413 -2.60 18.04 -15.72
N ILE A 414 -2.91 18.43 -14.49
CA ILE A 414 -2.11 19.37 -13.69
C ILE A 414 -1.77 18.75 -12.34
N ARG A 415 -0.69 19.22 -11.72
CA ARG A 415 -0.36 18.89 -10.33
C ARG A 415 0.40 20.04 -9.69
N THR A 416 0.39 20.09 -8.36
CA THR A 416 1.16 21.07 -7.59
C THR A 416 2.38 20.39 -6.98
N VAL A 417 3.55 20.97 -7.19
CA VAL A 417 4.85 20.46 -6.73
C VAL A 417 5.59 21.59 -6.06
N ASN A 418 5.91 21.46 -4.78
CA ASN A 418 6.57 22.53 -4.00
C ASN A 418 5.86 23.88 -4.20
N GLU A 419 4.53 23.89 -4.09
CA GLU A 419 3.66 25.07 -4.26
C GLU A 419 3.60 25.65 -5.69
N VAL A 420 4.32 25.07 -6.65
CA VAL A 420 4.24 25.45 -8.07
C VAL A 420 3.22 24.58 -8.78
N LEU A 421 2.25 25.20 -9.46
CA LEU A 421 1.33 24.50 -10.33
C LEU A 421 2.03 24.21 -11.67
N GLU A 422 1.99 22.95 -12.10
CA GLU A 422 2.64 22.51 -13.34
C GLU A 422 1.70 21.70 -14.23
N LEU A 423 1.88 21.86 -15.55
CA LEU A 423 1.37 20.91 -16.53
C LEU A 423 2.00 19.54 -16.25
N SER A 424 1.18 18.52 -16.30
CA SER A 424 1.57 17.14 -16.08
C SER A 424 0.89 16.24 -17.10
N GLN A 425 1.18 14.96 -17.01
CA GLN A 425 0.51 13.93 -17.80
C GLN A 425 0.53 12.63 -17.02
N TYR A 426 -0.40 11.74 -17.33
CA TYR A 426 -0.41 10.40 -16.75
C TYR A 426 0.78 9.60 -17.31
N PRO A 427 1.70 9.08 -16.47
CA PRO A 427 2.86 8.34 -16.97
C PRO A 427 2.47 7.04 -17.68
N ASP A 428 2.96 6.85 -18.91
CA ASP A 428 2.77 5.60 -19.65
C ASP A 428 3.57 4.43 -19.04
N ALA A 429 4.76 4.75 -18.52
CA ALA A 429 5.58 3.79 -17.79
C ALA A 429 4.96 3.49 -16.42
N SER A 430 5.30 2.33 -15.87
CA SER A 430 4.89 1.92 -14.54
C SER A 430 6.07 1.85 -13.59
N THR A 431 5.75 1.85 -12.29
CA THR A 431 6.73 1.75 -11.20
C THR A 431 6.26 0.71 -10.19
N ALA A 432 7.21 0.14 -9.46
CA ALA A 432 6.95 -0.69 -8.31
C ALA A 432 8.02 -0.40 -7.25
N PHE A 433 7.59 -0.33 -6.00
CA PHE A 433 8.47 -0.07 -4.87
C PHE A 433 8.07 -0.95 -3.68
N VAL A 434 9.04 -1.54 -3.01
CA VAL A 434 8.80 -2.31 -1.79
C VAL A 434 9.98 -2.16 -0.84
N SER A 435 9.68 -2.06 0.45
CA SER A 435 10.68 -2.12 1.52
C SER A 435 10.33 -3.16 2.57
N LEU A 436 11.38 -3.76 3.15
CA LEU A 436 11.30 -4.84 4.12
C LEU A 436 12.23 -4.52 5.31
N ASN A 437 11.85 -4.99 6.49
CA ASN A 437 12.81 -5.19 7.57
C ASN A 437 13.56 -6.52 7.33
N PRO A 438 14.90 -6.51 7.21
CA PRO A 438 15.67 -7.72 6.95
C PRO A 438 15.75 -8.67 8.16
N GLN A 439 15.36 -8.24 9.36
CA GLN A 439 15.45 -9.05 10.57
C GLN A 439 14.27 -10.01 10.75
N ASP A 440 13.12 -9.74 10.14
CA ASP A 440 11.88 -10.53 10.33
C ASP A 440 11.07 -10.70 9.02
N GLY A 441 11.40 -9.97 7.96
CA GLY A 441 10.65 -9.96 6.71
C GLY A 441 9.43 -9.03 6.68
N ALA A 442 9.17 -8.24 7.72
CA ALA A 442 8.02 -7.34 7.77
C ALA A 442 8.03 -6.36 6.59
N ILE A 443 6.95 -6.31 5.81
CA ILE A 443 6.82 -5.36 4.71
C ILE A 443 6.51 -3.98 5.29
N THR A 444 7.43 -3.04 5.16
CA THR A 444 7.30 -1.71 5.79
C THR A 444 6.67 -0.67 4.86
N SER A 445 6.77 -0.86 3.54
CA SER A 445 6.07 -0.05 2.53
C SER A 445 5.90 -0.81 1.22
N MET A 446 4.85 -0.48 0.45
CA MET A 446 4.58 -1.09 -0.86
C MET A 446 3.83 -0.13 -1.80
N VAL A 447 4.33 0.01 -3.03
CA VAL A 447 3.69 0.75 -4.13
C VAL A 447 3.63 -0.18 -5.35
N GLY A 448 2.43 -0.62 -5.74
CA GLY A 448 2.22 -1.55 -6.85
C GLY A 448 2.08 -0.90 -8.24
N GLY A 449 2.06 0.43 -8.31
CA GLY A 449 1.84 1.20 -9.53
C GLY A 449 1.49 2.65 -9.25
N PHE A 450 1.31 3.46 -10.30
CA PHE A 450 1.03 4.90 -10.19
C PHE A 450 -0.28 5.19 -9.43
N SER A 451 -1.36 4.47 -9.74
CA SER A 451 -2.65 4.65 -9.08
C SER A 451 -3.41 3.34 -9.02
N PHE A 452 -3.87 2.97 -7.82
CA PHE A 452 -4.68 1.77 -7.61
C PHE A 452 -6.05 1.85 -8.29
N VAL A 453 -6.60 3.07 -8.42
CA VAL A 453 -7.87 3.32 -9.11
C VAL A 453 -7.75 3.01 -10.60
N GLN A 454 -6.61 3.35 -11.19
CA GLN A 454 -6.34 3.09 -12.60
C GLN A 454 -5.98 1.63 -12.85
N SER A 455 -5.11 1.04 -12.04
CA SER A 455 -4.72 -0.36 -12.16
C SER A 455 -4.62 -1.02 -10.79
N LYS A 456 -5.42 -2.06 -10.59
CA LYS A 456 -5.39 -2.90 -9.38
C LYS A 456 -4.27 -3.96 -9.43
N PHE A 457 -3.57 -4.08 -10.56
CA PHE A 457 -2.47 -5.04 -10.72
C PHE A 457 -1.28 -4.64 -9.84
N ASN A 458 -0.94 -5.48 -8.86
CA ASN A 458 0.11 -5.21 -7.91
C ASN A 458 1.46 -5.69 -8.46
N ARG A 459 2.22 -4.77 -9.06
CA ARG A 459 3.51 -5.10 -9.68
C ARG A 459 4.57 -5.58 -8.69
N VAL A 460 4.44 -5.26 -7.40
CA VAL A 460 5.39 -5.73 -6.37
C VAL A 460 5.33 -7.25 -6.18
N THR A 461 4.13 -7.82 -6.23
CA THR A 461 3.90 -9.25 -5.95
C THR A 461 3.64 -10.07 -7.21
N GLN A 462 3.10 -9.46 -8.26
CA GLN A 462 2.57 -10.16 -9.43
C GLN A 462 3.40 -9.97 -10.72
N ALA A 463 4.17 -8.89 -10.86
CA ALA A 463 4.93 -8.64 -12.08
C ALA A 463 6.27 -9.40 -12.05
N GLU A 464 6.34 -10.56 -12.69
CA GLU A 464 7.61 -11.26 -12.95
C GLU A 464 8.31 -10.58 -14.15
N ARG A 465 9.43 -9.90 -13.88
CA ARG A 465 10.17 -9.08 -14.86
C ARG A 465 11.65 -9.46 -14.83
N GLN A 466 12.32 -9.36 -15.98
CA GLN A 466 13.75 -9.66 -16.04
C GLN A 466 14.53 -8.73 -15.10
N VAL A 467 15.39 -9.29 -14.27
CA VAL A 467 16.08 -8.52 -13.21
C VAL A 467 17.38 -7.88 -13.71
N GLY A 468 17.92 -8.37 -14.82
CA GLY A 468 19.20 -7.90 -15.37
C GLY A 468 20.34 -8.04 -14.37
N SER A 469 21.27 -7.08 -14.39
CA SER A 469 22.45 -7.07 -13.50
C SER A 469 22.17 -7.11 -11.99
N ASN A 470 20.91 -7.01 -11.55
CA ASN A 470 20.51 -7.15 -10.16
C ASN A 470 20.67 -8.58 -9.62
N ILE A 471 20.77 -9.59 -10.50
CA ILE A 471 21.03 -10.99 -10.10
C ILE A 471 22.48 -11.22 -9.65
N LYS A 472 23.42 -10.36 -10.09
CA LYS A 472 24.86 -10.62 -9.97
C LYS A 472 25.34 -10.83 -8.53
N PRO A 473 24.87 -10.13 -7.49
CA PRO A 473 25.33 -10.39 -6.12
C PRO A 473 25.08 -11.84 -5.67
N PHE A 474 23.96 -12.44 -6.08
CA PHE A 474 23.64 -13.84 -5.78
C PHE A 474 24.50 -14.82 -6.59
N LEU A 475 24.85 -14.47 -7.83
CA LEU A 475 25.80 -15.24 -8.63
C LEU A 475 27.21 -15.17 -8.04
N TYR A 476 27.65 -13.98 -7.62
CA TYR A 476 28.98 -13.79 -7.04
C TYR A 476 29.07 -14.45 -5.67
N SER A 477 27.97 -14.57 -4.92
CA SER A 477 27.96 -15.39 -3.70
C SER A 477 28.19 -16.87 -3.99
N ALA A 478 27.76 -17.38 -5.16
CA ALA A 478 28.11 -18.73 -5.62
C ALA A 478 29.63 -18.87 -5.80
N ALA A 479 30.28 -17.88 -6.42
CA ALA A 479 31.73 -17.88 -6.59
C ALA A 479 32.45 -17.88 -5.22
N LEU A 480 32.00 -17.04 -4.28
CA LEU A 480 32.55 -16.97 -2.92
C LEU A 480 32.40 -18.30 -2.16
N ASP A 481 31.28 -19.00 -2.33
CA ASP A 481 31.07 -20.34 -1.75
C ASP A 481 31.94 -21.42 -2.40
N ASN A 482 32.47 -21.18 -3.60
CA ASN A 482 33.28 -22.12 -4.38
C ASN A 482 34.75 -21.66 -4.51
N GLY A 483 35.29 -21.01 -3.48
CA GLY A 483 36.73 -20.76 -3.34
C GLY A 483 37.23 -19.45 -3.96
N TYR A 484 36.39 -18.68 -4.64
CA TYR A 484 36.77 -17.33 -5.08
C TYR A 484 36.86 -16.38 -3.89
N THR A 485 37.74 -15.39 -3.99
CA THR A 485 37.91 -14.31 -3.01
C THR A 485 37.58 -12.97 -3.65
N LEU A 486 37.45 -11.92 -2.81
CA LEU A 486 37.29 -10.55 -3.31
C LEU A 486 38.48 -10.08 -4.16
N ALA A 487 39.66 -10.69 -3.93
CA ALA A 487 40.92 -10.42 -4.61
C ALA A 487 41.15 -11.26 -5.87
N THR A 488 40.36 -12.33 -6.09
CA THR A 488 40.55 -13.22 -7.24
C THR A 488 40.44 -12.43 -8.54
N LEU A 489 41.44 -12.57 -9.41
CA LEU A 489 41.44 -11.98 -10.74
C LEU A 489 40.59 -12.81 -11.69
N VAL A 490 39.73 -12.12 -12.43
CA VAL A 490 38.96 -12.70 -13.53
C VAL A 490 39.17 -11.84 -14.76
N ASN A 491 39.40 -12.49 -15.90
CA ASN A 491 39.70 -11.78 -17.14
C ASN A 491 38.45 -11.08 -17.71
N ASP A 492 38.49 -9.75 -17.80
CA ASP A 492 37.50 -8.92 -18.48
C ASP A 492 37.92 -8.66 -19.93
N ALA A 493 37.80 -9.69 -20.77
CA ALA A 493 38.09 -9.64 -22.20
C ALA A 493 36.91 -10.19 -23.03
N PRO A 494 36.73 -9.79 -24.31
CA PRO A 494 35.63 -10.26 -25.16
C PRO A 494 35.44 -11.79 -25.13
N ILE A 495 34.18 -12.24 -25.17
CA ILE A 495 33.82 -13.67 -25.26
C ILE A 495 33.18 -13.92 -26.61
N ASN A 496 33.62 -14.99 -27.28
CA ASN A 496 33.00 -15.51 -28.49
C ASN A 496 32.63 -16.98 -28.24
N GLN A 497 31.34 -17.27 -28.09
CA GLN A 497 30.85 -18.65 -27.94
C GLN A 497 30.00 -19.03 -29.14
N TRP A 498 30.42 -20.04 -29.90
CA TRP A 498 29.69 -20.53 -31.06
C TRP A 498 28.55 -21.46 -30.63
N THR A 499 27.34 -21.21 -31.13
CA THR A 499 26.16 -22.04 -30.96
C THR A 499 25.58 -22.33 -32.34
N GLY A 500 25.98 -23.45 -32.94
CA GLY A 500 25.65 -23.76 -34.34
C GLY A 500 26.27 -22.73 -35.30
N SER A 501 25.45 -22.13 -36.16
CA SER A 501 25.88 -21.13 -37.15
C SER A 501 26.02 -19.69 -36.62
N ALA A 502 25.54 -19.41 -35.40
CA ALA A 502 25.60 -18.09 -34.79
C ALA A 502 26.50 -18.10 -33.55
N ALA A 503 27.25 -17.03 -33.32
CA ALA A 503 28.06 -16.86 -32.12
C ALA A 503 27.42 -15.86 -31.14
N TRP A 504 27.24 -16.30 -29.90
CA TRP A 504 26.87 -15.46 -28.77
C TRP A 504 28.09 -14.65 -28.30
N ARG A 505 27.93 -13.32 -28.29
CA ARG A 505 29.00 -12.35 -27.98
C ARG A 505 28.54 -11.35 -26.94
N PRO A 506 28.50 -11.74 -25.65
CA PRO A 506 28.09 -10.82 -24.58
C PRO A 506 29.07 -9.64 -24.49
N LYS A 507 28.54 -8.42 -24.30
CA LYS A 507 29.33 -7.19 -24.19
C LYS A 507 29.13 -6.54 -22.83
N ASN A 508 30.15 -5.83 -22.35
CA ASN A 508 30.01 -4.90 -21.23
C ASN A 508 29.17 -3.67 -21.65
N SER A 509 28.63 -2.96 -20.66
CA SER A 509 27.94 -1.67 -20.86
C SER A 509 28.60 -0.60 -19.98
N PRO A 510 29.44 0.29 -20.55
CA PRO A 510 29.87 0.33 -21.95
C PRO A 510 30.81 -0.82 -22.32
N ALA A 511 31.04 -1.05 -23.62
CA ALA A 511 31.86 -2.15 -24.15
C ALA A 511 33.37 -1.90 -23.99
N ILE A 512 33.80 -1.67 -22.75
CA ILE A 512 35.19 -1.44 -22.34
C ILE A 512 35.67 -2.66 -21.55
N TYR A 513 36.90 -3.07 -21.81
CA TYR A 513 37.54 -4.28 -21.31
C TYR A 513 38.81 -3.90 -20.55
N ASP A 514 38.88 -4.28 -19.28
CA ASP A 514 39.97 -3.88 -18.37
C ASP A 514 41.05 -4.98 -18.20
N GLY A 515 40.94 -6.09 -18.92
CA GLY A 515 41.85 -7.24 -18.72
C GLY A 515 41.61 -7.95 -17.38
N PRO A 516 42.63 -8.56 -16.76
CA PRO A 516 42.49 -9.16 -15.43
C PRO A 516 42.03 -8.14 -14.39
N ILE A 517 40.86 -8.37 -13.78
CA ILE A 517 40.33 -7.50 -12.72
C ILE A 517 39.87 -8.31 -11.52
N ARG A 518 40.03 -7.74 -10.32
CA ARG A 518 39.56 -8.35 -9.07
C ARG A 518 38.04 -8.49 -9.05
N LEU A 519 37.56 -9.59 -8.47
CA LEU A 519 36.15 -9.91 -8.30
C LEU A 519 35.36 -8.74 -7.68
N ARG A 520 35.94 -8.05 -6.69
CA ARG A 520 35.39 -6.83 -6.09
C ARG A 520 35.07 -5.75 -7.11
N ARG A 521 36.06 -5.37 -7.92
CA ARG A 521 35.90 -4.33 -8.95
C ARG A 521 34.90 -4.79 -10.02
N ALA A 522 34.94 -6.06 -10.41
CA ALA A 522 34.04 -6.62 -11.41
C ALA A 522 32.55 -6.50 -11.00
N LEU A 523 32.17 -6.84 -9.75
CA LEU A 523 30.79 -6.63 -9.30
C LEU A 523 30.47 -5.13 -9.19
N GLY A 524 31.39 -4.34 -8.62
CA GLY A 524 31.19 -2.91 -8.39
C GLY A 524 30.87 -2.14 -9.67
N GLN A 525 31.63 -2.40 -10.74
CA GLN A 525 31.42 -1.86 -12.08
C GLN A 525 30.42 -2.66 -12.92
N SER A 526 29.91 -3.77 -12.38
CA SER A 526 28.94 -4.66 -13.01
C SER A 526 29.38 -5.20 -14.38
N LYS A 527 30.63 -5.66 -14.49
CA LYS A 527 31.17 -6.23 -15.73
C LYS A 527 30.40 -7.49 -16.13
N ASN A 528 29.74 -7.45 -17.30
CA ASN A 528 28.90 -8.54 -17.81
C ASN A 528 29.74 -9.77 -18.13
N VAL A 529 30.88 -9.52 -18.77
CA VAL A 529 31.77 -10.53 -19.31
C VAL A 529 32.47 -11.33 -18.21
N VAL A 530 32.82 -10.69 -17.09
CA VAL A 530 33.27 -11.41 -15.88
C VAL A 530 32.17 -12.28 -15.29
N SER A 531 30.93 -11.78 -15.20
CA SER A 531 29.82 -12.59 -14.70
C SER A 531 29.58 -13.85 -15.56
N VAL A 532 29.72 -13.74 -16.88
CA VAL A 532 29.61 -14.90 -17.78
C VAL A 532 30.71 -15.92 -17.52
N ARG A 533 31.96 -15.48 -17.35
CA ARG A 533 33.07 -16.39 -17.01
C ARG A 533 32.85 -17.12 -15.69
N LEU A 534 32.32 -16.44 -14.67
CA LEU A 534 31.98 -17.08 -13.41
C LEU A 534 30.92 -18.18 -13.58
N VAL A 535 29.89 -17.96 -14.41
CA VAL A 535 28.89 -19.02 -14.68
C VAL A 535 29.50 -20.18 -15.47
N GLN A 536 30.37 -19.89 -16.43
CA GLN A 536 31.05 -20.91 -17.22
C GLN A 536 31.98 -21.78 -16.36
N ASP A 537 32.69 -21.16 -15.42
CA ASP A 537 33.62 -21.85 -14.51
C ASP A 537 32.87 -22.69 -13.46
N LEU A 538 31.89 -22.09 -12.78
CA LEU A 538 31.12 -22.77 -11.72
C LEU A 538 30.13 -23.81 -12.25
N GLY A 539 29.71 -23.67 -13.50
CA GLY A 539 28.59 -24.40 -14.07
C GLY A 539 27.23 -23.78 -13.73
N VAL A 540 26.28 -23.89 -14.67
CA VAL A 540 24.94 -23.30 -14.53
C VAL A 540 24.16 -23.90 -13.36
N ASP A 541 24.26 -25.20 -13.12
CA ASP A 541 23.51 -25.87 -12.05
C ASP A 541 23.94 -25.41 -10.66
N THR A 542 25.25 -25.24 -10.44
CA THR A 542 25.81 -24.67 -9.19
C THR A 542 25.25 -23.28 -8.92
N VAL A 543 25.15 -22.45 -9.98
CA VAL A 543 24.59 -21.10 -9.87
C VAL A 543 23.09 -21.16 -9.57
N ILE A 544 22.32 -22.03 -10.22
CA ILE A 544 20.88 -22.19 -9.95
C ILE A 544 20.64 -22.68 -8.52
N GLU A 545 21.44 -23.62 -8.03
CA GLU A 545 21.36 -24.09 -6.65
C GLU A 545 21.60 -22.93 -5.66
N GLN A 546 22.62 -22.11 -5.92
CA GLN A 546 22.89 -20.92 -5.12
C GLN A 546 21.72 -19.93 -5.15
N LEU A 547 21.15 -19.65 -6.33
CA LEU A 547 19.99 -18.77 -6.47
C LEU A 547 18.78 -19.29 -5.69
N GLY A 548 18.59 -20.61 -5.63
CA GLY A 548 17.53 -21.25 -4.86
C GLY A 548 17.62 -21.00 -3.35
N LYS A 549 18.82 -20.85 -2.79
CA LYS A 549 19.02 -20.51 -1.37
C LYS A 549 18.40 -19.16 -0.98
N TYR A 550 18.22 -18.25 -1.96
CA TYR A 550 17.57 -16.95 -1.75
C TYR A 550 16.04 -16.98 -1.93
N GLY A 551 15.45 -18.17 -2.08
CA GLY A 551 14.01 -18.34 -2.30
C GLY A 551 13.57 -18.12 -3.75
N PHE A 552 14.52 -18.12 -4.71
CA PHE A 552 14.19 -18.06 -6.13
C PHE A 552 13.78 -19.44 -6.64
N ASP A 553 12.74 -19.45 -7.48
CA ASP A 553 12.19 -20.68 -8.03
C ASP A 553 13.14 -21.27 -9.10
N LYS A 554 13.80 -22.37 -8.76
CA LYS A 554 14.81 -23.04 -9.59
C LYS A 554 14.26 -23.48 -10.95
N GLU A 555 12.97 -23.83 -11.02
CA GLU A 555 12.34 -24.32 -12.25
C GLU A 555 12.07 -23.19 -13.24
N LYS A 556 11.88 -21.96 -12.75
CA LYS A 556 11.66 -20.76 -13.56
C LYS A 556 12.95 -20.06 -14.00
N ILE A 557 14.11 -20.48 -13.50
CA ILE A 557 15.40 -19.87 -13.85
C ILE A 557 15.92 -20.46 -15.17
N PRO A 558 16.30 -19.62 -16.17
CA PRO A 558 16.91 -20.11 -17.40
C PRO A 558 18.19 -20.93 -17.17
N LYS A 559 18.21 -22.17 -17.66
CA LYS A 559 19.34 -23.11 -17.53
C LYS A 559 20.41 -22.91 -18.60
N ASN A 560 20.91 -21.68 -18.74
CA ASN A 560 22.00 -21.35 -19.68
C ASN A 560 22.80 -20.12 -19.21
N ASN A 561 23.92 -19.84 -19.90
CA ASN A 561 24.86 -18.76 -19.54
C ASN A 561 24.25 -17.35 -19.55
N THR A 562 23.06 -17.15 -20.15
CA THR A 562 22.40 -15.84 -20.13
C THR A 562 21.98 -15.42 -18.72
N ILE A 563 21.90 -16.35 -17.77
CA ILE A 563 21.61 -16.05 -16.36
C ILE A 563 22.64 -15.07 -15.76
N ALA A 564 23.89 -15.11 -16.25
CA ALA A 564 24.94 -14.16 -15.86
C ALA A 564 24.58 -12.69 -16.16
N LEU A 565 23.69 -12.47 -17.12
CA LEU A 565 23.20 -11.17 -17.56
C LEU A 565 21.82 -10.83 -16.97
N GLY A 566 21.25 -11.74 -16.16
CA GLY A 566 19.96 -11.54 -15.49
C GLY A 566 18.73 -11.80 -16.35
N SER A 567 18.77 -12.84 -17.17
CA SER A 567 17.62 -13.32 -17.94
C SER A 567 16.50 -13.94 -17.08
N ALA A 568 16.75 -14.18 -15.78
CA ALA A 568 15.71 -14.61 -14.84
C ALA A 568 14.67 -13.52 -14.58
N SER A 569 13.40 -13.93 -14.52
CA SER A 569 12.28 -13.05 -14.19
C SER A 569 11.86 -13.23 -12.73
N LEU A 570 11.88 -12.15 -11.95
CA LEU A 570 11.45 -12.15 -10.55
C LEU A 570 10.50 -10.97 -10.29
N SER A 571 9.70 -11.09 -9.23
CA SER A 571 8.94 -9.94 -8.72
C SER A 571 9.81 -9.05 -7.82
N PRO A 572 9.49 -7.74 -7.71
CA PRO A 572 10.18 -6.84 -6.80
C PRO A 572 10.25 -7.35 -5.35
N LEU A 573 9.18 -8.00 -4.85
CA LEU A 573 9.17 -8.58 -3.51
C LEU A 573 10.21 -9.70 -3.37
N LYS A 574 10.24 -10.68 -4.29
CA LYS A 574 11.22 -11.78 -4.27
C LYS A 574 12.64 -11.24 -4.29
N LEU A 575 12.91 -10.25 -5.16
CA LEU A 575 14.22 -9.64 -5.25
C LEU A 575 14.61 -8.96 -3.92
N ALA A 576 13.72 -8.15 -3.34
CA ALA A 576 13.95 -7.52 -2.04
C ALA A 576 14.22 -8.55 -0.92
N THR A 577 13.52 -9.69 -0.90
CA THR A 577 13.76 -10.79 0.04
C THR A 577 15.17 -11.37 -0.10
N GLY A 578 15.65 -11.60 -1.33
CA GLY A 578 17.02 -12.04 -1.56
C GLY A 578 18.06 -11.06 -1.00
N TYR A 579 17.84 -9.75 -1.20
CA TYR A 579 18.70 -8.72 -0.62
C TYR A 579 18.61 -8.66 0.91
N ALA A 580 17.46 -8.97 1.50
CA ALA A 580 17.29 -9.05 2.95
C ALA A 580 18.15 -10.16 3.56
N ILE A 581 18.21 -11.34 2.93
CA ILE A 581 19.09 -12.44 3.33
C ILE A 581 20.56 -12.01 3.32
N ILE A 582 20.99 -11.24 2.31
CA ILE A 582 22.36 -10.70 2.29
C ILE A 582 22.57 -9.69 3.44
N ALA A 583 21.62 -8.77 3.62
CA ALA A 583 21.72 -7.68 4.59
C ALA A 583 21.77 -8.17 6.05
N ASN A 584 20.96 -9.18 6.39
CA ASN A 584 20.83 -9.71 7.75
C ASN A 584 21.94 -10.69 8.17
N GLY A 585 22.83 -11.05 7.25
CA GLY A 585 23.94 -11.98 7.54
C GLY A 585 23.69 -13.43 7.12
N GLY A 586 22.71 -13.69 6.25
CA GLY A 586 22.53 -14.97 5.58
C GLY A 586 21.32 -15.77 6.02
N TYR A 587 20.38 -15.15 6.73
CA TYR A 587 19.22 -15.80 7.33
C TYR A 587 17.97 -15.62 6.47
N GLN A 588 17.21 -16.70 6.29
CA GLN A 588 15.99 -16.72 5.51
C GLN A 588 14.84 -16.08 6.29
N VAL A 589 14.34 -14.97 5.76
CA VAL A 589 13.13 -14.30 6.25
C VAL A 589 11.99 -14.47 5.26
N GLU A 590 10.76 -14.52 5.77
CA GLU A 590 9.55 -14.70 4.97
C GLU A 590 8.74 -13.40 4.99
N PRO A 591 8.52 -12.74 3.83
CA PRO A 591 7.78 -11.50 3.83
C PRO A 591 6.34 -11.67 4.28
N TYR A 592 5.92 -10.84 5.22
CA TYR A 592 4.56 -10.84 5.75
C TYR A 592 4.01 -9.42 5.85
N VAL A 593 2.67 -9.31 5.79
CA VAL A 593 1.98 -8.01 5.74
C VAL A 593 0.96 -7.81 6.86
N ILE A 594 0.44 -8.88 7.46
CA ILE A 594 -0.52 -8.81 8.58
C ILE A 594 0.27 -9.05 9.85
N GLU A 595 0.32 -8.05 10.73
CA GLU A 595 0.96 -8.12 12.04
C GLU A 595 0.01 -8.73 13.07
N ARG A 596 -1.23 -8.26 13.14
CA ARG A 596 -2.26 -8.84 14.01
C ARG A 596 -3.66 -8.63 13.46
N ILE A 597 -4.59 -9.46 13.92
CA ILE A 597 -6.01 -9.30 13.63
C ILE A 597 -6.75 -9.29 14.96
N GLU A 598 -7.58 -8.27 15.14
CA GLU A 598 -8.51 -8.15 16.24
C GLU A 598 -9.93 -8.42 15.75
N ASP A 599 -10.78 -8.96 16.62
CA ASP A 599 -12.22 -9.00 16.37
C ASP A 599 -12.88 -7.61 16.54
N ALA A 600 -14.19 -7.55 16.35
CA ALA A 600 -14.96 -6.31 16.50
C ALA A 600 -14.90 -5.70 17.92
N TYR A 601 -14.48 -6.46 18.92
CA TYR A 601 -14.38 -6.04 20.33
C TYR A 601 -12.94 -5.69 20.75
N GLY A 602 -11.98 -5.76 19.82
CA GLY A 602 -10.57 -5.49 20.09
C GLY A 602 -9.78 -6.68 20.66
N SER A 603 -10.37 -7.89 20.71
CA SER A 603 -9.65 -9.08 21.14
C SER A 603 -8.76 -9.60 20.03
N VAL A 604 -7.47 -9.79 20.31
CA VAL A 604 -6.50 -10.33 19.33
C VAL A 604 -6.83 -11.80 19.05
N ILE A 605 -7.14 -12.12 17.80
CA ILE A 605 -7.45 -13.48 17.32
C ILE A 605 -6.35 -14.08 16.44
N TYR A 606 -5.41 -13.25 16.01
CA TYR A 606 -4.22 -13.65 15.28
C TYR A 606 -3.11 -12.66 15.58
N GLN A 607 -1.91 -13.18 15.84
CA GLN A 607 -0.67 -12.43 15.98
C GLN A 607 0.36 -13.10 15.07
N ALA A 608 1.07 -12.32 14.29
CA ALA A 608 2.13 -12.83 13.43
C ALA A 608 3.28 -13.37 14.28
N THR A 609 3.79 -14.53 13.88
CA THR A 609 4.96 -15.18 14.47
C THR A 609 6.03 -15.38 13.39
N PRO A 610 6.59 -14.29 12.83
CA PRO A 610 7.56 -14.40 11.75
C PRO A 610 8.84 -15.09 12.22
N LYS A 611 9.57 -15.68 11.28
CA LYS A 611 10.94 -16.12 11.54
C LYS A 611 11.84 -14.89 11.68
N ILE A 612 12.52 -14.79 12.82
CA ILE A 612 13.38 -13.67 13.16
C ILE A 612 14.85 -14.07 13.15
N VAL A 613 15.69 -13.12 12.77
CA VAL A 613 17.14 -13.27 12.81
C VAL A 613 17.61 -13.12 14.25
N CYS A 614 18.02 -14.23 14.86
CA CYS A 614 18.69 -14.21 16.15
C CYS A 614 20.06 -14.87 16.06
N LYS A 615 21.10 -14.04 16.05
CA LYS A 615 22.50 -14.50 16.08
C LYS A 615 22.83 -15.06 17.46
N GLY A 616 23.23 -16.33 17.52
CA GLY A 616 23.59 -17.01 18.78
C GLY A 616 22.42 -17.58 19.58
N CYS A 617 21.15 -17.34 19.20
CA CYS A 617 20.01 -17.98 19.86
C CYS A 617 20.02 -19.50 19.71
N GLN A 618 20.53 -20.04 18.60
CA GLN A 618 20.61 -21.49 18.43
C GLN A 618 21.59 -22.13 19.43
N ASP A 619 22.72 -21.46 19.70
CA ASP A 619 23.67 -21.93 20.70
C ASP A 619 23.12 -21.75 22.10
N LEU A 620 22.44 -20.64 22.39
CA LEU A 620 21.72 -20.44 23.66
C LEU A 620 20.59 -21.46 23.86
N TYR A 621 19.85 -21.81 22.81
CA TYR A 621 18.78 -22.81 22.87
C TYR A 621 19.34 -24.22 23.04
N LYS A 622 20.41 -24.57 22.31
CA LYS A 622 21.14 -25.83 22.51
C LYS A 622 21.70 -25.92 23.91
N GLN A 623 22.34 -24.85 24.41
CA GLN A 623 22.80 -24.75 25.79
C GLN A 623 21.64 -24.89 26.77
N GLN A 624 20.49 -24.25 26.56
CA GLN A 624 19.31 -24.40 27.42
C GLN A 624 18.67 -25.81 27.36
N ALA A 625 18.69 -26.45 26.20
CA ALA A 625 18.19 -27.81 26.01
C ALA A 625 19.12 -28.84 26.65
N GLU A 626 20.43 -28.61 26.60
CA GLU A 626 21.49 -29.38 27.28
C GLU A 626 21.47 -29.11 28.80
N ASP A 627 21.22 -27.87 29.22
CA ASP A 627 21.12 -27.40 30.61
C ASP A 627 19.77 -27.72 31.28
N LYS A 628 18.92 -28.58 30.69
CA LYS A 628 17.82 -29.23 31.41
C LYS A 628 18.27 -30.06 32.64
N LYS A 629 19.56 -30.07 32.98
CA LYS A 629 20.12 -30.54 34.26
C LYS A 629 20.42 -29.45 35.30
N ILE A 630 20.28 -28.15 35.01
CA ILE A 630 20.47 -27.10 36.02
C ILE A 630 19.11 -26.59 36.51
N ASN A 631 18.60 -27.32 37.49
CA ASN A 631 17.53 -26.91 38.39
C ASN A 631 17.83 -25.57 39.09
N ASN A 632 16.81 -24.72 39.21
CA ASN A 632 16.56 -23.83 40.36
C ASN A 632 17.75 -23.03 40.95
N LYS A 633 18.34 -22.08 40.22
CA LYS A 633 19.27 -21.11 40.86
C LYS A 633 19.28 -19.66 40.39
N TYR A 634 18.33 -19.24 39.55
CA TYR A 634 18.17 -17.83 39.18
C TYR A 634 16.77 -17.32 39.54
N GLN A 635 16.52 -17.13 40.83
CA GLN A 635 15.27 -16.53 41.34
C GLN A 635 15.42 -15.05 41.72
N HIS A 636 16.53 -14.41 41.36
CA HIS A 636 16.73 -12.98 41.56
C HIS A 636 17.39 -12.36 40.33
N ILE A 637 16.59 -12.12 39.29
CA ILE A 637 16.92 -11.15 38.24
C ILE A 637 15.85 -10.07 38.28
N ASP A 638 16.33 -8.85 38.32
CA ASP A 638 15.64 -7.57 38.42
C ASP A 638 14.36 -7.50 37.57
N LYS A 639 13.25 -7.03 38.14
CA LYS A 639 11.93 -6.92 37.47
C LYS A 639 11.91 -5.91 36.31
N ASN A 640 13.03 -5.23 36.06
CA ASN A 640 13.20 -4.26 34.97
C ASN A 640 14.16 -4.69 33.86
N LEU A 641 14.68 -5.93 33.87
CA LEU A 641 15.19 -6.53 32.63
C LEU A 641 14.02 -7.21 31.92
N CYS A 642 13.71 -6.74 30.72
CA CYS A 642 12.69 -7.33 29.86
C CYS A 642 12.84 -8.85 29.85
N ALA A 643 11.79 -9.54 30.30
CA ALA A 643 11.57 -10.93 30.01
C ALA A 643 11.66 -11.08 28.48
N ILE A 644 12.78 -11.58 27.99
CA ILE A 644 12.84 -12.16 26.65
C ILE A 644 11.89 -13.34 26.74
N SER A 645 10.65 -13.14 26.27
CA SER A 645 9.75 -14.25 25.97
C SER A 645 10.57 -15.25 25.15
N PRO A 646 10.66 -16.53 25.53
CA PRO A 646 11.56 -17.46 24.86
C PRO A 646 11.12 -17.54 23.40
N ILE A 647 11.93 -16.95 22.50
CA ILE A 647 11.77 -17.08 21.06
C ILE A 647 11.76 -18.59 20.81
N SER A 648 10.64 -19.09 20.30
CA SER A 648 10.50 -20.51 20.05
C SER A 648 11.44 -20.92 18.91
N GLU A 649 11.95 -22.16 18.93
CA GLU A 649 12.93 -22.62 17.94
C GLU A 649 12.41 -22.47 16.49
N ASP A 650 11.11 -22.65 16.28
CA ASP A 650 10.43 -22.47 14.99
C ASP A 650 10.35 -21.01 14.52
N GLN A 651 10.54 -20.04 15.44
CA GLN A 651 10.63 -18.61 15.14
C GLN A 651 12.05 -18.17 14.80
N ILE A 652 13.07 -19.04 14.89
CA ILE A 652 14.43 -18.69 14.51
C ILE A 652 14.59 -18.87 13.00
N ALA A 653 14.96 -17.81 12.30
CA ALA A 653 15.28 -17.86 10.89
C ALA A 653 16.47 -18.81 10.63
N GLN A 654 16.34 -19.69 9.63
CA GLN A 654 17.42 -20.59 9.23
C GLN A 654 18.49 -19.83 8.44
N SER A 655 19.77 -20.11 8.70
CA SER A 655 20.86 -19.64 7.84
C SER A 655 20.89 -20.45 6.54
N VAL A 656 20.73 -19.77 5.40
CA VAL A 656 20.69 -20.36 4.04
C VAL A 656 21.97 -20.10 3.24
N ILE A 657 22.74 -19.08 3.64
CA ILE A 657 24.12 -18.84 3.20
C ILE A 657 24.97 -18.60 4.44
N SER A 658 26.26 -18.90 4.37
CA SER A 658 27.14 -18.73 5.52
C SER A 658 27.30 -17.25 5.90
N PRO A 659 27.57 -16.94 7.18
CA PRO A 659 27.86 -15.58 7.61
C PRO A 659 29.05 -14.93 6.87
N GLU A 660 30.05 -15.73 6.48
CA GLU A 660 31.19 -15.25 5.68
C GLU A 660 30.73 -14.82 4.29
N THR A 661 29.96 -15.65 3.59
CA THR A 661 29.47 -15.36 2.25
C THR A 661 28.52 -14.17 2.26
N ALA A 662 27.65 -14.05 3.26
CA ALA A 662 26.83 -12.85 3.45
C ALA A 662 27.69 -11.61 3.68
N PHE A 663 28.71 -11.67 4.56
CA PHE A 663 29.63 -10.56 4.81
C PHE A 663 30.41 -10.14 3.56
N LEU A 664 31.03 -11.08 2.85
CA LEU A 664 31.81 -10.80 1.64
C LEU A 664 30.92 -10.27 0.51
N THR A 665 29.68 -10.78 0.38
CA THR A 665 28.71 -10.24 -0.60
C THR A 665 28.29 -8.81 -0.25
N ARG A 666 28.09 -8.50 1.04
CA ARG A 666 27.86 -7.11 1.50
C ARG A 666 29.04 -6.19 1.18
N GLU A 667 30.27 -6.69 1.26
CA GLU A 667 31.47 -5.92 0.87
C GLU A 667 31.56 -5.69 -0.65
N LEU A 668 31.16 -6.67 -1.46
CA LEU A 668 31.01 -6.46 -2.91
C LEU A 668 29.95 -5.38 -3.20
N LEU A 669 28.77 -5.45 -2.57
CA LEU A 669 27.69 -4.48 -2.71
C LEU A 669 28.08 -3.08 -2.20
N TYR A 670 28.87 -3.00 -1.13
CA TYR A 670 29.44 -1.75 -0.63
C TYR A 670 30.31 -1.09 -1.70
N SER A 671 31.17 -1.86 -2.38
CA SER A 671 32.01 -1.33 -3.47
C SER A 671 31.21 -0.96 -4.73
N ALA A 672 30.04 -1.54 -4.94
CA ALA A 672 29.11 -1.09 -5.98
C ALA A 672 28.51 0.30 -5.70
N ILE A 673 28.55 0.76 -4.45
CA ILE A 673 28.22 2.13 -4.06
C ILE A 673 29.49 2.99 -4.03
N TRP A 674 30.48 2.64 -3.21
CA TRP A 674 31.59 3.53 -2.90
C TRP A 674 32.79 3.45 -3.86
N GLY A 675 32.83 2.44 -4.73
CA GLY A 675 33.96 2.24 -5.63
C GLY A 675 35.25 1.88 -4.91
N GLY A 676 36.39 2.30 -5.47
CA GLY A 676 37.72 2.05 -4.93
C GLY A 676 38.81 2.80 -5.70
N GLY A 677 40.08 2.44 -5.50
CA GLY A 677 41.22 3.10 -6.15
C GLY A 677 41.77 4.30 -5.37
N SER A 678 42.60 5.11 -6.03
CA SER A 678 43.07 6.42 -5.55
C SER A 678 42.84 7.47 -6.64
N TRP A 679 42.01 8.48 -6.34
CA TRP A 679 41.70 9.54 -7.30
C TRP A 679 42.91 10.44 -7.59
N GLN A 680 43.73 10.74 -6.57
CA GLN A 680 44.95 11.53 -6.70
C GLN A 680 45.95 10.89 -7.67
N HIS A 681 46.03 9.56 -7.68
CA HIS A 681 46.96 8.79 -8.52
C HIS A 681 46.27 8.21 -9.77
N LYS A 682 45.08 8.71 -10.14
CA LYS A 682 44.32 8.30 -11.34
C LYS A 682 43.97 6.80 -11.41
N THR A 683 43.93 6.08 -10.28
CA THR A 683 43.50 4.67 -10.18
C THR A 683 42.08 4.52 -9.61
N GLY A 684 41.42 5.65 -9.32
CA GLY A 684 40.05 5.72 -8.80
C GLY A 684 39.00 5.17 -9.76
N TRP A 685 38.00 4.47 -9.23
CA TRP A 685 36.85 4.00 -9.99
C TRP A 685 35.57 4.07 -9.16
N ASN A 686 34.45 4.32 -9.83
CA ASN A 686 33.12 4.38 -9.21
C ASN A 686 32.34 3.09 -9.45
N GLY A 687 31.62 2.64 -8.42
CA GLY A 687 30.60 1.61 -8.57
C GLY A 687 29.35 2.14 -9.28
N THR A 688 28.55 1.24 -9.84
CA THR A 688 27.33 1.65 -10.60
C THR A 688 26.27 2.39 -9.77
N GLY A 689 26.28 2.26 -8.44
CA GLY A 689 25.38 2.93 -7.51
C GLY A 689 25.96 4.15 -6.79
N TRP A 690 27.08 4.71 -7.26
CA TRP A 690 27.82 5.80 -6.60
C TRP A 690 26.99 7.02 -6.18
N ARG A 691 25.92 7.32 -6.91
CA ARG A 691 25.00 8.42 -6.57
C ARG A 691 24.33 8.23 -5.21
N ALA A 692 24.08 6.98 -4.79
CA ALA A 692 23.56 6.69 -3.46
C ALA A 692 24.58 7.04 -2.37
N GLY A 693 25.85 6.70 -2.56
CA GLY A 693 26.93 7.03 -1.61
C GLY A 693 27.05 8.54 -1.43
N ARG A 694 27.04 9.29 -2.54
CA ARG A 694 27.06 10.76 -2.52
C ARG A 694 25.84 11.35 -1.80
N ALA A 695 24.64 10.81 -2.04
CA ALA A 695 23.41 11.37 -1.52
C ALA A 695 23.11 11.01 -0.06
N LEU A 696 23.55 9.83 0.40
CA LEU A 696 23.24 9.32 1.73
C LEU A 696 24.41 9.42 2.72
N GLN A 697 25.65 9.43 2.24
CA GLN A 697 26.86 9.53 3.07
C GLN A 697 26.92 8.49 4.22
N ARG A 698 26.38 7.29 3.97
CA ARG A 698 26.35 6.18 4.92
C ARG A 698 27.30 5.05 4.53
N HIS A 699 27.90 4.39 5.52
CA HIS A 699 28.83 3.28 5.29
C HIS A 699 28.25 1.89 5.58
N ASP A 700 27.08 1.80 6.21
CA ASP A 700 26.26 0.59 6.38
C ASP A 700 25.27 0.41 5.21
N ILE A 701 25.74 0.73 4.00
CA ILE A 701 24.98 0.70 2.75
C ILE A 701 25.54 -0.38 1.82
N GLY A 702 24.65 -0.97 1.03
CA GLY A 702 25.01 -1.77 -0.13
C GLY A 702 23.87 -1.77 -1.13
N GLY A 703 24.17 -1.89 -2.41
CA GLY A 703 23.13 -1.94 -3.42
C GLY A 703 23.65 -2.20 -4.82
N LYS A 704 22.73 -2.55 -5.71
CA LYS A 704 23.05 -2.92 -7.08
C LYS A 704 22.02 -2.35 -8.04
N THR A 705 22.54 -1.78 -9.12
CA THR A 705 21.76 -1.42 -10.30
C THR A 705 21.43 -2.67 -11.12
N GLY A 706 20.19 -2.76 -11.59
CA GLY A 706 19.74 -3.73 -12.59
C GLY A 706 19.30 -3.02 -13.86
N THR A 707 19.72 -3.55 -15.00
CA THR A 707 19.31 -3.07 -16.33
C THR A 707 19.26 -4.30 -17.23
N THR A 708 18.14 -4.47 -17.91
CA THR A 708 17.93 -5.57 -18.86
C THR A 708 18.46 -5.18 -20.24
N ASN A 709 18.59 -6.18 -21.13
CA ASN A 709 18.89 -5.90 -22.53
C ASN A 709 17.81 -4.97 -23.12
N ASP A 710 18.24 -4.05 -24.00
CA ASP A 710 17.41 -2.99 -24.58
C ASP A 710 16.77 -2.01 -23.56
N SER A 711 17.21 -2.05 -22.30
CA SER A 711 16.72 -1.18 -21.22
C SER A 711 15.19 -1.23 -21.05
N LYS A 712 14.58 -2.42 -21.10
CA LYS A 712 13.13 -2.59 -20.86
C LYS A 712 12.74 -2.41 -19.39
N ASP A 713 13.67 -2.78 -18.51
CA ASP A 713 13.50 -2.73 -17.07
C ASP A 713 14.71 -2.06 -16.44
N ALA A 714 14.45 -1.08 -15.59
CA ALA A 714 15.43 -0.47 -14.73
C ALA A 714 15.12 -0.83 -13.29
N TRP A 715 16.14 -1.28 -12.58
CA TRP A 715 16.03 -1.67 -11.18
C TRP A 715 17.11 -1.04 -10.32
N PHE A 716 16.79 -0.86 -9.05
CA PHE A 716 17.77 -0.72 -8.00
C PHE A 716 17.31 -1.47 -6.74
N SER A 717 18.18 -2.30 -6.20
CA SER A 717 17.93 -3.06 -4.98
C SER A 717 19.10 -2.91 -4.03
N GLY A 718 18.82 -2.73 -2.75
CA GLY A 718 19.86 -2.50 -1.75
C GLY A 718 19.32 -2.30 -0.35
N TYR A 719 20.24 -2.04 0.58
CA TYR A 719 19.95 -1.80 1.98
C TYR A 719 20.75 -0.61 2.53
N VAL A 720 20.20 0.00 3.58
CA VAL A 720 20.87 0.97 4.45
C VAL A 720 20.50 0.61 5.89
N GLY A 721 21.48 0.23 6.69
CA GLY A 721 21.22 -0.30 8.03
C GLY A 721 20.23 -1.49 7.98
N ASN A 722 19.15 -1.41 8.75
CA ASN A 722 18.08 -2.42 8.80
C ASN A 722 16.89 -2.11 7.89
N VAL A 723 17.10 -1.43 6.77
CA VAL A 723 16.06 -1.18 5.76
C VAL A 723 16.53 -1.70 4.42
N VAL A 724 15.80 -2.67 3.87
CA VAL A 724 16.00 -3.17 2.50
C VAL A 724 14.90 -2.59 1.63
N ALA A 725 15.24 -2.13 0.43
CA ALA A 725 14.23 -1.72 -0.53
C ALA A 725 14.63 -2.08 -1.97
N THR A 726 13.61 -2.27 -2.80
CA THR A 726 13.74 -2.45 -4.25
C THR A 726 12.82 -1.47 -4.97
N SER A 727 13.37 -0.79 -5.97
CA SER A 727 12.64 0.05 -6.92
C SER A 727 12.77 -0.50 -8.33
N TRP A 728 11.67 -0.47 -9.07
CA TRP A 728 11.57 -0.87 -10.47
C TRP A 728 10.82 0.19 -11.29
N VAL A 729 11.27 0.41 -12.53
CA VAL A 729 10.55 1.19 -13.55
C VAL A 729 10.59 0.42 -14.87
N GLY A 730 9.44 0.36 -15.55
CA GLY A 730 9.29 -0.33 -16.83
C GLY A 730 7.88 -0.17 -17.39
N PHE A 731 7.69 -0.50 -18.67
CA PHE A 731 6.37 -0.55 -19.29
C PHE A 731 5.70 -1.91 -19.05
N ASP A 732 4.39 -1.89 -18.82
CA ASP A 732 3.58 -3.11 -18.78
C ASP A 732 3.61 -3.81 -20.15
N ASN A 733 3.53 -3.04 -21.24
CA ASN A 733 3.80 -3.53 -22.58
C ASN A 733 5.30 -3.82 -22.74
N PHE A 734 5.66 -5.10 -22.69
CA PHE A 734 7.04 -5.59 -22.77
C PHE A 734 7.72 -5.36 -24.13
N ASN A 735 7.00 -4.88 -25.15
CA ASN A 735 7.58 -4.50 -26.44
C ASN A 735 8.19 -3.10 -26.43
N ARG A 736 7.92 -2.28 -25.41
CA ARG A 736 8.50 -0.94 -25.26
C ARG A 736 9.80 -0.99 -24.46
N ASN A 737 10.70 -0.07 -24.80
CA ASN A 737 11.99 0.13 -24.13
C ASN A 737 11.93 1.44 -23.34
N LEU A 738 12.65 1.55 -22.22
CA LEU A 738 12.69 2.82 -21.45
C LEU A 738 13.32 3.96 -22.25
N GLY A 739 14.19 3.64 -23.21
CA GLY A 739 14.67 4.57 -24.23
C GLY A 739 15.74 5.55 -23.74
N LYS A 740 15.68 6.79 -24.24
CA LYS A 740 16.65 7.85 -23.94
C LYS A 740 16.02 9.24 -24.03
N ALA A 741 16.49 10.15 -23.18
CA ALA A 741 16.10 11.55 -23.23
C ALA A 741 17.26 12.45 -23.68
N SER A 742 16.98 13.39 -24.57
CA SER A 742 17.91 14.46 -24.94
C SER A 742 17.88 15.62 -23.94
N ILE A 743 18.95 16.41 -23.86
CA ILE A 743 19.01 17.63 -23.04
C ILE A 743 17.90 18.61 -23.50
N ASN A 744 17.10 19.08 -22.55
CA ASN A 744 16.14 20.15 -22.74
C ASN A 744 16.79 21.49 -22.35
N LYS A 745 16.92 22.41 -23.32
CA LYS A 745 17.54 23.73 -23.12
C LYS A 745 16.77 24.63 -22.15
N ASN A 746 15.48 24.37 -21.91
CA ASN A 746 14.66 25.11 -20.96
C ASN A 746 14.84 24.66 -19.49
N LEU A 747 15.55 23.54 -19.26
CA LEU A 747 15.78 22.98 -17.94
C LEU A 747 17.24 23.19 -17.49
N GLY A 748 17.48 23.16 -16.18
CA GLY A 748 18.81 23.34 -15.60
C GLY A 748 19.84 22.27 -16.00
N LYS A 749 21.11 22.54 -15.70
CA LYS A 749 22.23 21.62 -15.99
C LYS A 749 22.16 20.30 -15.22
N GLU A 750 21.45 20.26 -14.10
CA GLU A 750 21.27 19.07 -13.26
C GLU A 750 20.24 18.07 -13.80
N GLN A 751 19.59 18.39 -14.94
CA GLN A 751 18.63 17.50 -15.54
C GLN A 751 19.26 16.14 -15.87
N VAL A 752 18.46 15.09 -15.71
CA VAL A 752 18.85 13.77 -16.16
C VAL A 752 18.68 13.73 -17.68
N SER A 753 19.70 13.32 -18.44
CA SER A 753 19.65 13.06 -19.90
C SER A 753 20.45 11.81 -20.29
N GLY A 754 20.30 11.30 -21.51
CA GLY A 754 20.93 10.09 -22.03
C GLY A 754 20.03 8.85 -21.95
N GLY A 755 20.62 7.66 -22.14
CA GLY A 755 19.91 6.38 -22.05
C GLY A 755 19.44 6.05 -20.63
N GLU A 756 18.36 5.27 -20.55
CA GLU A 756 17.73 4.82 -19.31
C GLU A 756 18.34 3.51 -18.81
N PHE A 757 18.59 3.45 -17.50
CA PHE A 757 19.20 2.30 -16.82
C PHE A 757 18.99 2.40 -15.31
N GLY A 758 19.28 1.33 -14.57
CA GLY A 758 18.99 1.21 -13.14
C GLY A 758 19.48 2.38 -12.29
N GLY A 759 20.73 2.82 -12.49
CA GLY A 759 21.34 3.94 -11.77
C GLY A 759 20.78 5.33 -12.10
N ARG A 760 19.93 5.44 -13.12
CA ARG A 760 19.34 6.71 -13.59
C ARG A 760 17.83 6.75 -13.45
N THR A 761 17.17 5.61 -13.65
CA THR A 761 15.72 5.51 -13.76
C THR A 761 15.07 4.93 -12.51
N ALA A 762 15.72 3.98 -11.80
CA ALA A 762 15.15 3.35 -10.60
C ALA A 762 15.84 3.80 -9.30
N LEU A 763 17.16 4.03 -9.35
CA LEU A 763 17.94 4.50 -8.20
C LEU A 763 17.41 5.79 -7.53
N PRO A 764 16.92 6.83 -8.26
CA PRO A 764 16.47 8.05 -7.60
C PRO A 764 15.32 7.83 -6.60
N ALA A 765 14.33 6.99 -6.94
CA ALA A 765 13.25 6.64 -6.02
C ALA A 765 13.78 5.95 -4.76
N TRP A 766 14.76 5.06 -4.91
CA TRP A 766 15.39 4.39 -3.78
C TRP A 766 16.16 5.36 -2.88
N ILE A 767 16.91 6.31 -3.46
CA ILE A 767 17.65 7.33 -2.70
C ILE A 767 16.67 8.20 -1.89
N GLU A 768 15.63 8.73 -2.53
CA GLU A 768 14.66 9.60 -1.87
C GLU A 768 13.95 8.89 -0.71
N PHE A 769 13.57 7.62 -0.92
CA PHE A 769 12.99 6.81 0.14
C PHE A 769 13.96 6.62 1.33
N MET A 770 15.22 6.26 1.06
CA MET A 770 16.20 6.02 2.11
C MET A 770 16.56 7.30 2.89
N GLN A 771 16.53 8.47 2.25
CA GLN A 771 16.72 9.76 2.92
C GLN A 771 15.64 10.03 3.98
N LYS A 772 14.39 9.65 3.70
CA LYS A 772 13.25 9.88 4.61
C LYS A 772 13.08 8.78 5.65
N THR A 773 13.67 7.62 5.43
CA THR A 773 13.50 6.44 6.29
C THR A 773 14.80 6.06 7.00
N ALA A 774 15.72 5.40 6.30
CA ALA A 774 16.94 4.84 6.89
C ALA A 774 17.85 5.89 7.56
N LEU A 775 17.96 7.12 7.03
CA LEU A 775 18.77 8.17 7.65
C LEU A 775 18.22 8.64 9.01
N THR A 776 16.97 8.31 9.33
CA THR A 776 16.36 8.65 10.62
C THR A 776 16.65 7.61 11.71
N THR A 777 17.40 6.56 11.37
CA THR A 777 17.86 5.53 12.31
C THR A 777 19.39 5.55 12.46
N PRO A 778 19.93 5.15 13.63
CA PRO A 778 21.38 5.08 13.84
C PRO A 778 22.08 4.14 12.86
N ALA A 779 23.38 4.39 12.68
CA ALA A 779 24.24 3.51 11.89
C ALA A 779 24.29 2.10 12.46
N VAL A 780 24.11 1.09 11.60
CA VAL A 780 24.34 -0.30 11.98
C VAL A 780 25.81 -0.62 11.79
N LYS A 781 26.48 -1.09 12.85
CA LYS A 781 27.87 -1.53 12.77
C LYS A 781 27.98 -2.76 11.85
N LYS A 782 28.92 -2.75 10.91
CA LYS A 782 29.26 -3.93 10.12
C LYS A 782 29.92 -4.98 11.03
N GLU A 783 29.16 -6.00 11.40
CA GLU A 783 29.70 -7.15 12.13
C GLU A 783 30.48 -8.06 11.18
N ARG A 784 31.77 -8.22 11.45
CA ARG A 784 32.67 -9.14 10.77
C ARG A 784 32.66 -10.49 11.50
N PRO A 785 32.32 -11.60 10.83
CA PRO A 785 32.44 -12.94 11.40
C PRO A 785 33.89 -13.25 11.84
N ASN A 786 34.06 -14.04 12.91
CA ASN A 786 35.39 -14.43 13.43
C ASN A 786 36.21 -15.26 12.43
N SER A 787 35.53 -15.90 11.49
CA SER A 787 36.03 -16.67 10.36
C SER A 787 36.45 -15.81 9.14
N ILE A 788 36.41 -14.48 9.26
CA ILE A 788 36.96 -13.56 8.26
C ILE A 788 38.30 -13.01 8.73
N SER A 789 39.34 -13.28 7.93
CA SER A 789 40.66 -12.68 8.08
C SER A 789 40.81 -11.44 7.17
N THR A 790 41.84 -10.64 7.44
CA THR A 790 42.18 -9.45 6.65
C THR A 790 43.65 -9.48 6.29
N ALA A 791 43.97 -9.18 5.02
CA ALA A 791 45.34 -9.13 4.54
C ALA A 791 45.56 -7.90 3.68
N ARG A 792 46.78 -7.39 3.65
CA ARG A 792 47.16 -6.33 2.72
C ARG A 792 47.54 -6.96 1.39
N ILE A 793 46.82 -6.57 0.35
CA ILE A 793 47.05 -7.01 -1.02
C ILE A 793 47.44 -5.87 -1.94
N ASP A 794 48.15 -6.20 -2.99
CA ASP A 794 48.32 -5.33 -4.15
C ASP A 794 47.01 -5.25 -4.96
N ARG A 795 46.68 -4.05 -5.44
CA ARG A 795 45.41 -3.74 -6.12
C ARG A 795 45.28 -4.36 -7.49
N GLU A 796 46.41 -4.58 -8.17
CA GLU A 796 46.46 -5.03 -9.55
C GLU A 796 46.50 -6.55 -9.63
N THR A 797 47.41 -7.17 -8.87
CA THR A 797 47.66 -8.61 -8.87
C THR A 797 46.74 -9.38 -7.92
N GLY A 798 46.25 -8.74 -6.85
CA GLY A 798 45.50 -9.41 -5.77
C GLY A 798 46.37 -10.27 -4.83
N LEU A 799 47.68 -10.32 -5.04
CA LEU A 799 48.65 -11.01 -4.19
C LEU A 799 48.97 -10.21 -2.92
N LEU A 800 49.63 -10.83 -1.94
CA LEU A 800 50.08 -10.10 -0.75
C LEU A 800 51.11 -9.03 -1.11
N THR A 801 51.10 -7.90 -0.40
CA THR A 801 52.12 -6.86 -0.59
C THR A 801 52.59 -6.30 0.74
N ARG A 802 53.88 -5.90 0.76
CA ARG A 802 54.47 -5.13 1.87
C ARG A 802 54.37 -3.62 1.65
N GLN A 803 54.02 -3.18 0.44
CA GLN A 803 53.86 -1.77 0.13
C GLN A 803 52.69 -1.18 0.93
N THR A 804 52.83 0.06 1.38
CA THR A 804 51.82 0.76 2.18
C THR A 804 51.20 1.96 1.49
N ASP A 805 51.48 2.11 0.19
CA ASP A 805 51.05 3.23 -0.64
C ASP A 805 49.70 2.97 -1.35
N TYR A 806 49.39 3.82 -2.33
CA TYR A 806 48.14 3.82 -3.10
C TYR A 806 47.91 2.57 -3.96
N THR A 807 48.94 1.75 -4.20
CA THR A 807 48.83 0.47 -4.90
C THR A 807 48.30 -0.65 -4.00
N SER A 808 48.33 -0.47 -2.67
CA SER A 808 47.89 -1.47 -1.70
C SER A 808 46.48 -1.21 -1.13
N LEU A 809 45.82 -2.26 -0.61
CA LEU A 809 44.65 -2.15 0.27
C LEU A 809 44.51 -3.35 1.21
N PHE A 810 43.78 -3.18 2.31
CA PHE A 810 43.33 -4.31 3.13
C PHE A 810 42.07 -4.94 2.53
N GLU A 811 42.12 -6.24 2.27
CA GLU A 811 41.02 -7.02 1.73
C GLU A 811 40.58 -8.11 2.70
N TYR A 812 39.31 -8.52 2.58
CA TYR A 812 38.70 -9.54 3.43
C TYR A 812 38.74 -10.91 2.77
N PHE A 813 39.07 -11.92 3.57
CA PHE A 813 39.17 -13.32 3.15
C PHE A 813 38.42 -14.22 4.11
N ARG A 814 37.87 -15.32 3.61
CA ARG A 814 37.51 -16.44 4.49
C ARG A 814 38.79 -17.02 5.08
N SER A 815 38.78 -17.42 6.35
CA SER A 815 39.92 -18.09 6.97
C SER A 815 40.42 -19.24 6.09
N GLY A 816 41.73 -19.26 5.82
CA GLY A 816 42.36 -20.26 4.94
C GLY A 816 42.34 -19.94 3.43
N THR A 817 41.70 -18.84 2.99
CA THR A 817 41.61 -18.46 1.56
C THR A 817 42.49 -17.26 1.17
N MET A 818 43.29 -16.76 2.12
CA MET A 818 44.23 -15.67 1.85
C MET A 818 45.32 -16.13 0.86
N PRO A 819 45.77 -15.27 -0.08
CA PRO A 819 46.93 -15.56 -0.90
C PRO A 819 48.15 -15.88 -0.02
N THR A 820 48.97 -16.83 -0.45
CA THR A 820 50.21 -17.21 0.25
C THR A 820 51.46 -16.54 -0.32
N GLU A 821 51.35 -16.03 -1.55
CA GLU A 821 52.45 -15.42 -2.28
C GLU A 821 52.43 -13.89 -2.15
N TYR A 822 53.62 -13.30 -2.06
CA TYR A 822 53.84 -11.86 -2.12
C TYR A 822 54.21 -11.45 -3.54
N ILE A 823 53.81 -10.23 -3.94
CA ILE A 823 54.31 -9.62 -5.17
C ILE A 823 55.84 -9.49 -5.09
N GLU A 824 56.54 -9.96 -6.13
CA GLU A 824 57.99 -9.80 -6.23
C GLU A 824 58.34 -8.32 -6.44
N PRO A 825 59.42 -7.79 -5.83
CA PRO A 825 59.86 -6.43 -6.09
C PRO A 825 60.20 -6.30 -7.58
N ALA A 826 59.62 -5.32 -8.28
CA ALA A 826 60.03 -5.02 -9.64
C ALA A 826 61.54 -4.70 -9.66
N GLU A 827 62.32 -5.45 -10.43
CA GLU A 827 63.73 -5.13 -10.68
C GLU A 827 63.81 -3.72 -11.28
N THR A 828 64.42 -2.79 -10.55
CA THR A 828 64.74 -1.45 -11.04
C THR A 828 65.78 -1.55 -12.15
N TYR A 829 65.35 -1.47 -13.41
CA TYR A 829 66.24 -1.11 -14.51
C TYR A 829 66.45 0.41 -14.46
N GLU A 830 67.61 0.84 -13.97
CA GLU A 830 68.09 2.21 -14.15
C GLU A 830 68.49 2.43 -15.61
N GLU A 831 67.60 3.00 -16.43
CA GLU A 831 68.00 3.58 -17.71
C GLU A 831 68.50 5.02 -17.49
N ASN A 832 69.81 5.18 -17.63
CA ASN A 832 70.53 6.45 -17.61
C ASN A 832 69.97 7.43 -18.66
N PHE A 833 69.40 8.55 -18.18
CA PHE A 833 69.10 9.73 -19.00
C PHE A 833 70.40 10.45 -19.38
N PHE A 834 70.72 10.50 -20.67
CA PHE A 834 71.67 11.47 -21.24
C PHE A 834 70.91 12.74 -21.64
N ASP A 835 71.42 13.87 -21.14
CA ASP A 835 70.91 15.23 -21.26
C ASP A 835 71.31 15.90 -22.59
N GLY A 836 70.54 16.88 -23.06
CA GLY A 836 70.72 17.49 -24.38
C GLY A 836 69.94 18.79 -24.65
N ASN A 837 70.15 19.79 -23.78
CA ASN A 837 70.16 21.26 -24.02
C ASN A 837 69.22 21.93 -25.07
N ASN A 838 68.37 22.82 -24.54
CA ASN A 838 68.25 24.26 -24.85
C ASN A 838 68.33 24.76 -26.32
N ASN A 839 67.23 25.32 -26.86
CA ASN A 839 66.96 26.78 -26.84
C ASN A 839 65.74 27.20 -27.67
N GLU A 840 65.16 28.31 -27.22
CA GLU A 840 63.96 29.03 -27.65
C GLU A 840 63.93 29.51 -29.11
N THR A 841 62.73 29.68 -29.67
CA THR A 841 62.18 30.98 -30.13
C THR A 841 60.81 30.82 -30.82
N GLY A 842 59.88 31.75 -30.54
CA GLY A 842 59.10 32.40 -31.60
C GLY A 842 57.68 31.93 -31.93
N SER A 843 56.72 32.52 -31.22
CA SER A 843 55.32 32.84 -31.58
C SER A 843 54.82 32.69 -33.03
N THR A 844 53.57 32.23 -33.24
CA THR A 844 52.33 33.04 -33.30
C THR A 844 51.13 32.19 -33.76
N SER A 845 49.98 32.46 -33.13
CA SER A 845 48.57 32.46 -33.61
C SER A 845 48.06 31.32 -34.52
N SER A 846 46.82 30.87 -34.50
CA SER A 846 45.61 31.03 -33.70
C SER A 846 44.53 30.31 -34.52
N ALA A 847 43.69 29.48 -33.90
CA ALA A 847 42.25 29.32 -34.17
C ALA A 847 41.80 27.89 -33.93
N ASP A 848 40.58 27.83 -33.41
CA ASP A 848 39.65 26.69 -33.39
C ASP A 848 39.88 25.64 -32.31
N ASN A 849 39.36 25.99 -31.12
CA ASN A 849 39.08 25.07 -30.05
C ASN A 849 37.59 25.21 -29.66
N GLU A 850 36.73 24.37 -30.23
CA GLU A 850 35.45 24.00 -29.64
C GLU A 850 35.15 22.54 -29.98
N LEU A 851 35.28 21.66 -28.97
CA LEU A 851 34.21 20.76 -28.46
C LEU A 851 34.81 19.55 -27.72
N PHE A 852 34.73 19.57 -26.39
CA PHE A 852 34.40 18.40 -25.57
C PHE A 852 33.54 18.82 -24.37
#